data_AF-A0AB32V200-F1
#
_entry.id   AF-A0AB32V200-F1
#
_cell.length_a   1.000
_cell.length_b   1.000
_cell.length_c   1.000
_cell.angle_alpha   90.00
_cell.angle_beta   90.00
_cell.angle_gamma   90.00
#
_symmetry.space_group_name_H-M   'P 1'
#
loop_
_entity.id
_entity.type
_entity.pdbx_description
1 polymer ?
#
loop_
_entity_poly.entity_id
_entity_poly.type
_entity_poly.pdbx_seq_one_letter_code
_entity_poly.pdbx_strand_id
1 'polypeptide(L)'
;MASLSCGSNLALLLRVANPNWNDPSSSLPSSSNLIGKFGPKSVTTACCRSSSSSKAVGVGVTRATAQVADALVVDKEEKSQVLRVGVICGGPSAERGISLNSARSVLDHIQGEDLRVSCYYIDSHLNAYAISSAQVYSNTPSDFDFKLESLAQGFRSLSEFAEHLAASVDIVFPVIHGRFGEDGGIQELLEEHNVPFVGTGSKECRQAFDKYDASLSLSKHGFVTIPSFLVQGSEVNESELSKWFASNQLDFNSGKVVVKPTRAGSSIGVTVAYGVTDSLKKAKEIISQGIDDRVLVELFLEGGSEFTAIVLDVGHGFDCQPVVLLPTEVELQFHGSGDVRERDAIFNYRRKYLPTQQVAYHTPPRFPIDIIKSIREGASLLFRRLGLRDFARIDGWFLPSTTKALSSSEDKYGMTELGTILFTDINLISGMEQTSFLFQQASKVGFSHSNILRSIIHRACLRFPELATYSSESGQLRRTSKCLKPTETSKGLEGIHKVFVIFGGDTSERQVSLMSGTNVWLNLQAFDDLDVTPCLLASSIDHSSTTDSDKKESDVSSREVWLLPYSLVLRHTTEEVLDACMEAIEPARAALTSHLRNQVMNELMEGLKKHGWFMGFDITDQQPVRYSLKEWIKFAKEVEATVFISVHGGIGEDGTLQSLLEAEEIPYSGPGVKASKICMDKVATSLALNHLGDMGVLTINKDVKRKEELLKMPILQTWHDLTSKLQCETLCIKPARDGCSTGVARLCCAEDLAVYAKAVDDCLLRIPPNSFSKAHGMIEMPNPPPELLIFEPFVETDEIVVSSKTATANSQHLLWKGHSRWVEVTVGVIGKRGSMHSLSPSITVKETGDILSLEEKFQGGTGINLTPPPVSIMSNEVLGRCKQRIELIANTLQLEGFSRMDAFVNVDSGEVLVIEVNTVPGMTPSTVLIHQALAEQPPMYPHQFFRSLLDLASERVL
;
A
#
# COMPACT_ATOMS: atom_id res chain seq x y z
N MET A 1 31.33 -39.71 -31.00
CA MET A 1 30.79 -40.99 -31.52
C MET A 1 29.28 -40.95 -31.31
N ALA A 2 28.55 -40.46 -32.31
CA ALA A 2 27.80 -41.26 -33.31
C ALA A 2 26.43 -41.68 -32.72
N SER A 3 25.33 -40.93 -32.96
CA SER A 3 24.47 -40.93 -34.17
C SER A 3 23.54 -42.18 -34.19
N LEU A 4 22.21 -42.12 -34.24
CA LEU A 4 21.25 -41.82 -35.35
C LEU A 4 19.84 -42.12 -34.74
N SER A 5 18.75 -41.33 -34.84
CA SER A 5 17.92 -40.85 -35.96
C SER A 5 17.10 -41.91 -36.74
N CYS A 6 15.85 -41.52 -37.06
CA CYS A 6 14.79 -42.11 -37.92
C CYS A 6 13.79 -43.04 -37.22
N GLY A 7 12.45 -42.90 -37.32
CA GLY A 7 11.58 -42.04 -38.13
C GLY A 7 10.68 -42.86 -39.07
N SER A 8 9.34 -42.78 -38.93
CA SER A 8 8.27 -43.03 -39.95
C SER A 8 6.90 -43.19 -39.24
N ASN A 9 5.86 -42.37 -39.41
CA ASN A 9 4.95 -42.05 -40.55
C ASN A 9 3.86 -43.10 -40.91
N LEU A 10 2.66 -42.55 -41.15
CA LEU A 10 1.50 -42.99 -41.98
C LEU A 10 0.29 -43.76 -41.37
N ALA A 11 -0.80 -43.00 -41.17
CA ALA A 11 -2.13 -43.03 -41.84
C ALA A 11 -2.92 -44.35 -42.09
N LEU A 12 -4.22 -44.33 -41.72
CA LEU A 12 -5.32 -44.69 -42.64
C LEU A 12 -6.68 -44.09 -42.23
N LEU A 13 -7.57 -43.99 -43.21
CA LEU A 13 -8.75 -43.11 -43.39
C LEU A 13 -10.11 -43.86 -43.38
N LEU A 14 -11.18 -43.07 -43.14
CA LEU A 14 -12.53 -43.04 -43.79
C LEU A 14 -13.64 -44.09 -43.48
N ARG A 15 -14.82 -43.55 -43.09
CA ARG A 15 -16.17 -43.64 -43.73
C ARG A 15 -17.18 -42.81 -42.91
N VAL A 16 -17.61 -41.63 -43.34
CA VAL A 16 -18.79 -41.29 -44.20
C VAL A 16 -20.14 -41.77 -43.66
N ALA A 17 -20.97 -40.83 -43.16
CA ALA A 17 -22.34 -40.57 -43.64
C ALA A 17 -22.95 -39.34 -42.93
N ASN A 18 -23.33 -38.34 -43.72
CA ASN A 18 -24.25 -37.22 -43.41
C ASN A 18 -25.60 -37.58 -44.07
N PRO A 19 -26.77 -37.00 -43.71
CA PRO A 19 -27.02 -35.60 -44.05
C PRO A 19 -27.96 -34.79 -43.12
N ASN A 20 -27.81 -33.46 -43.25
CA ASN A 20 -28.74 -32.39 -42.88
C ASN A 20 -30.12 -32.51 -43.57
N TRP A 21 -31.12 -31.73 -43.13
CA TRP A 21 -31.68 -30.57 -43.88
C TRP A 21 -32.94 -29.97 -43.19
N ASN A 22 -32.84 -28.66 -42.91
CA ASN A 22 -33.81 -27.56 -43.14
C ASN A 22 -35.07 -27.28 -42.27
N ASP A 23 -35.05 -26.06 -41.70
CA ASP A 23 -36.13 -25.06 -41.47
C ASP A 23 -36.96 -24.76 -42.75
N PRO A 24 -38.18 -24.15 -42.77
CA PRO A 24 -38.51 -22.87 -42.09
C PRO A 24 -39.99 -22.57 -41.67
N SER A 25 -40.15 -21.48 -40.91
CA SER A 25 -41.29 -20.56 -40.66
C SER A 25 -42.68 -20.71 -41.35
N SER A 26 -43.80 -20.50 -40.61
CA SER A 26 -44.75 -19.35 -40.77
C SER A 26 -46.15 -19.52 -40.10
N SER A 27 -46.60 -18.42 -39.44
CA SER A 27 -47.95 -17.82 -39.34
C SER A 27 -49.19 -18.47 -38.65
N LEU A 28 -49.69 -17.73 -37.62
CA LEU A 28 -51.10 -17.34 -37.28
C LEU A 28 -52.14 -18.45 -36.91
N PRO A 29 -53.22 -18.19 -36.11
CA PRO A 29 -54.00 -16.93 -36.04
C PRO A 29 -54.59 -16.44 -34.67
N SER A 30 -54.79 -15.11 -34.62
CA SER A 30 -55.90 -14.26 -34.11
C SER A 30 -56.80 -14.57 -32.88
N SER A 31 -57.19 -13.44 -32.24
CA SER A 31 -58.40 -13.10 -31.45
C SER A 31 -58.26 -13.20 -29.91
N SER A 32 -58.73 -12.27 -29.06
CA SER A 32 -59.40 -10.97 -29.19
C SER A 32 -59.44 -10.26 -27.82
N ASN A 33 -59.30 -8.93 -27.83
CA ASN A 33 -59.73 -7.86 -26.89
C ASN A 33 -60.50 -8.20 -25.60
N LEU A 34 -60.14 -7.56 -24.46
CA LEU A 34 -60.94 -6.49 -23.79
C LEU A 34 -60.39 -6.07 -22.40
N ILE A 35 -59.89 -4.84 -22.37
CA ILE A 35 -60.06 -3.72 -21.41
C ILE A 35 -60.74 -4.00 -20.03
N GLY A 36 -60.11 -3.50 -18.95
CA GLY A 36 -60.79 -2.82 -17.84
C GLY A 36 -60.29 -3.22 -16.43
N LYS A 37 -59.42 -2.45 -15.76
CA LYS A 37 -59.65 -1.24 -14.91
C LYS A 37 -60.14 -1.53 -13.47
N PHE A 38 -59.37 -1.00 -12.51
CA PHE A 38 -59.68 -0.63 -11.10
C PHE A 38 -60.15 -1.76 -10.17
N GLY A 39 -59.41 -2.12 -9.10
CA GLY A 39 -59.15 -1.30 -7.90
C GLY A 39 -59.85 -1.95 -6.69
N PRO A 40 -59.72 -1.46 -5.46
CA PRO A 40 -58.61 -1.75 -4.55
C PRO A 40 -59.09 -2.28 -3.17
N LYS A 41 -58.13 -2.46 -2.23
CA LYS A 41 -58.30 -2.58 -0.75
C LYS A 41 -58.82 -3.94 -0.26
N SER A 42 -58.45 -4.50 0.89
CA SER A 42 -57.54 -4.17 2.00
C SER A 42 -57.70 -5.28 3.06
N VAL A 43 -56.94 -5.23 4.17
CA VAL A 43 -57.27 -5.79 5.51
C VAL A 43 -56.95 -7.28 5.66
N THR A 44 -55.73 -7.63 6.11
CA THR A 44 -55.23 -7.75 7.51
C THR A 44 -55.52 -9.08 8.21
N THR A 45 -54.47 -9.53 8.91
CA THR A 45 -54.44 -10.21 10.22
C THR A 45 -54.71 -11.72 10.33
N ALA A 46 -53.64 -12.37 10.79
CA ALA A 46 -53.58 -13.24 11.98
C ALA A 46 -53.83 -14.75 11.83
N CYS A 47 -52.71 -15.49 11.84
CA CYS A 47 -52.29 -16.37 12.94
C CYS A 47 -53.28 -17.44 13.45
N CYS A 48 -52.97 -18.73 13.21
CA CYS A 48 -52.63 -19.71 14.25
C CYS A 48 -52.46 -21.15 13.69
N ARG A 49 -51.39 -21.83 14.16
CA ARG A 49 -51.28 -23.23 14.65
C ARG A 49 -51.87 -24.36 13.78
N SER A 50 -51.32 -25.56 13.64
CA SER A 50 -50.11 -26.28 14.06
C SER A 50 -50.36 -27.73 13.61
N SER A 51 -49.41 -28.42 12.97
CA SER A 51 -49.08 -29.83 13.29
C SER A 51 -48.03 -30.42 12.33
N SER A 52 -47.05 -31.03 13.00
CA SER A 52 -45.98 -31.96 12.60
C SER A 52 -46.13 -32.81 11.32
N SER A 53 -45.04 -32.96 10.56
CA SER A 53 -44.21 -34.19 10.58
C SER A 53 -42.93 -34.10 9.72
N SER A 54 -41.81 -34.36 10.40
CA SER A 54 -40.53 -34.99 9.99
C SER A 54 -39.93 -34.88 8.57
N LYS A 55 -38.67 -34.38 8.59
CA LYS A 55 -37.43 -34.86 7.92
C LYS A 55 -37.22 -34.55 6.43
N ALA A 56 -36.45 -33.50 6.18
CA ALA A 56 -35.12 -33.52 5.54
C ALA A 56 -34.67 -32.06 5.33
N VAL A 57 -33.78 -31.53 6.18
CA VAL A 57 -33.27 -30.15 6.03
C VAL A 57 -31.84 -30.25 5.51
N GLY A 58 -31.68 -30.00 4.21
CA GLY A 58 -30.43 -29.49 3.69
C GLY A 58 -30.18 -28.12 4.32
N VAL A 59 -29.06 -27.97 4.99
CA VAL A 59 -28.65 -26.71 5.62
C VAL A 59 -28.26 -25.75 4.50
N GLY A 60 -29.21 -24.91 4.11
CA GLY A 60 -28.93 -23.72 3.30
C GLY A 60 -28.15 -22.73 4.16
N VAL A 61 -26.95 -22.38 3.70
CA VAL A 61 -26.18 -21.26 4.22
C VAL A 61 -27.03 -20.00 4.06
N THR A 62 -27.46 -19.40 5.16
CA THR A 62 -28.02 -18.05 5.15
C THR A 62 -26.92 -17.08 4.76
N ARG A 63 -26.92 -16.68 3.49
CA ARG A 63 -26.18 -15.50 3.01
C ARG A 63 -26.57 -14.31 3.88
N ALA A 64 -25.60 -13.78 4.62
CA ALA A 64 -25.71 -12.44 5.17
C ALA A 64 -25.90 -11.49 3.97
N THR A 65 -27.09 -10.93 3.86
CA THR A 65 -27.36 -9.87 2.90
C THR A 65 -26.61 -8.65 3.38
N ALA A 66 -25.45 -8.38 2.75
CA ALA A 66 -24.85 -7.06 2.81
C ALA A 66 -25.89 -6.10 2.22
N GLN A 67 -26.60 -5.37 3.08
CA GLN A 67 -27.39 -4.22 2.65
C GLN A 67 -26.39 -3.22 2.08
N VAL A 68 -26.29 -3.19 0.75
CA VAL A 68 -25.84 -2.01 0.01
C VAL A 68 -26.70 -0.87 0.54
N ALA A 69 -26.06 0.06 1.25
CA ALA A 69 -26.75 1.16 1.92
C ALA A 69 -27.77 1.82 0.98
N ASP A 70 -29.03 1.69 1.39
CA ASP A 70 -30.27 2.08 0.71
C ASP A 70 -30.11 3.08 -0.43
N ALA A 71 -30.43 2.61 -1.64
CA ALA A 71 -30.94 3.45 -2.71
C ALA A 71 -32.40 3.79 -2.40
N LEU A 72 -32.61 4.70 -1.44
CA LEU A 72 -33.91 5.36 -1.28
C LEU A 72 -34.10 6.29 -2.49
N VAL A 73 -35.13 6.01 -3.29
CA VAL A 73 -35.71 6.96 -4.23
C VAL A 73 -36.22 8.14 -3.40
N VAL A 74 -35.43 9.21 -3.33
CA VAL A 74 -35.82 10.44 -2.66
C VAL A 74 -36.70 11.23 -3.62
N ASP A 75 -37.91 11.54 -3.16
CA ASP A 75 -38.84 12.45 -3.84
C ASP A 75 -38.13 13.77 -4.21
N LYS A 76 -38.46 14.28 -5.40
CA LYS A 76 -37.96 15.53 -5.96
C LYS A 76 -38.39 16.73 -5.10
N GLU A 77 -37.61 17.04 -4.07
CA GLU A 77 -37.56 18.37 -3.46
C GLU A 77 -36.10 18.83 -3.44
N GLU A 78 -35.88 20.10 -3.82
CA GLU A 78 -34.58 20.75 -4.04
C GLU A 78 -33.59 20.51 -2.87
N LYS A 79 -32.71 19.53 -3.04
CA LYS A 79 -31.52 19.25 -2.21
C LYS A 79 -30.30 19.34 -3.10
N SER A 80 -29.22 19.97 -2.63
CA SER A 80 -27.95 20.06 -3.36
C SER A 80 -27.56 18.66 -3.87
N GLN A 81 -27.37 18.55 -5.18
CA GLN A 81 -27.16 17.26 -5.83
C GLN A 81 -25.77 16.72 -5.42
N VAL A 82 -25.74 15.60 -4.70
CA VAL A 82 -24.49 14.93 -4.28
C VAL A 82 -23.90 14.18 -5.47
N LEU A 83 -22.62 14.40 -5.79
CA LEU A 83 -21.96 13.73 -6.91
C LEU A 83 -21.68 12.25 -6.57
N ARG A 84 -22.17 11.32 -7.39
CA ARG A 84 -21.95 9.88 -7.21
C ARG A 84 -20.76 9.42 -8.05
N VAL A 85 -19.67 9.01 -7.40
CA VAL A 85 -18.43 8.58 -8.07
C VAL A 85 -18.25 7.07 -7.93
N GLY A 86 -18.11 6.36 -9.04
CA GLY A 86 -17.76 4.94 -9.07
C GLY A 86 -16.25 4.74 -9.14
N VAL A 87 -15.61 4.23 -8.10
CA VAL A 87 -14.19 3.87 -8.12
C VAL A 87 -14.04 2.41 -8.55
N ILE A 88 -13.33 2.16 -9.65
CA ILE A 88 -13.06 0.81 -10.16
C ILE A 88 -11.59 0.46 -9.92
N CYS A 89 -11.32 -0.65 -9.27
CA CYS A 89 -9.97 -1.16 -9.03
C CYS A 89 -9.83 -2.63 -9.40
N GLY A 90 -8.62 -3.18 -9.25
CA GLY A 90 -8.27 -4.54 -9.62
C GLY A 90 -7.55 -4.61 -10.96
N GLY A 91 -8.00 -5.51 -11.83
CA GLY A 91 -7.51 -5.72 -13.19
C GLY A 91 -6.70 -7.02 -13.36
N PRO A 92 -6.41 -7.40 -14.62
CA PRO A 92 -5.66 -8.62 -14.96
C PRO A 92 -4.14 -8.51 -14.79
N SER A 93 -3.62 -7.30 -14.55
CA SER A 93 -2.19 -7.05 -14.41
C SER A 93 -1.66 -7.54 -13.05
N ALA A 94 -0.36 -7.85 -13.00
CA ALA A 94 0.35 -8.08 -11.73
C ALA A 94 0.38 -6.82 -10.82
N GLU A 95 0.03 -5.65 -11.37
CA GLU A 95 -0.07 -4.37 -10.64
C GLU A 95 -1.37 -4.21 -9.84
N ARG A 96 -2.20 -5.26 -9.77
CA ARG A 96 -3.47 -5.31 -9.04
C ARG A 96 -3.38 -4.85 -7.58
N GLY A 97 -2.28 -5.15 -6.90
CA GLY A 97 -2.03 -4.66 -5.53
C GLY A 97 -1.89 -3.13 -5.46
N ILE A 98 -1.22 -2.52 -6.45
CA ILE A 98 -1.11 -1.05 -6.55
C ILE A 98 -2.48 -0.43 -6.81
N SER A 99 -3.31 -1.08 -7.63
CA SER A 99 -4.69 -0.66 -7.89
C SER A 99 -5.54 -0.64 -6.63
N LEU A 100 -5.48 -1.68 -5.80
CA LEU A 100 -6.18 -1.72 -4.52
C LEU A 100 -5.71 -0.62 -3.56
N ASN A 101 -4.40 -0.41 -3.41
CA ASN A 101 -3.85 0.65 -2.55
C ASN A 101 -4.25 2.05 -3.05
N SER A 102 -4.23 2.26 -4.37
CA SER A 102 -4.66 3.51 -4.99
C SER A 102 -6.15 3.76 -4.73
N ALA A 103 -6.99 2.72 -4.82
CA ALA A 103 -8.43 2.83 -4.56
C ALA A 103 -8.74 3.15 -3.09
N ARG A 104 -7.99 2.59 -2.12
CA ARG A 104 -8.10 2.97 -0.69
C ARG A 104 -7.83 4.46 -0.52
N SER A 105 -6.71 4.92 -1.03
CA SER A 105 -6.31 6.32 -0.94
C SER A 105 -7.33 7.25 -1.60
N VAL A 106 -7.85 6.90 -2.78
CA VAL A 106 -8.91 7.67 -3.44
C VAL A 106 -10.15 7.75 -2.53
N LEU A 107 -10.64 6.61 -2.04
CA LEU A 107 -11.79 6.53 -1.14
C LEU A 107 -11.61 7.39 0.13
N ASP A 108 -10.47 7.26 0.80
CA ASP A 108 -10.15 7.95 2.06
C ASP A 108 -10.18 9.47 1.91
N HIS A 109 -9.84 9.99 0.73
CA HIS A 109 -9.64 11.42 0.50
C HIS A 109 -10.77 12.13 -0.26
N ILE A 110 -11.59 11.43 -1.06
CA ILE A 110 -12.67 12.07 -1.84
C ILE A 110 -14.05 11.97 -1.22
N GLN A 111 -14.33 10.96 -0.39
CA GLN A 111 -15.63 10.80 0.27
C GLN A 111 -15.96 12.06 1.12
N GLY A 112 -17.18 12.57 1.02
CA GLY A 112 -17.65 13.74 1.77
C GLY A 112 -19.16 13.95 1.68
N GLU A 113 -19.67 15.06 2.24
CA GLU A 113 -21.09 15.41 2.17
C GLU A 113 -21.55 15.71 0.73
N ASP A 114 -20.64 16.21 -0.10
CA ASP A 114 -20.84 16.63 -1.48
C ASP A 114 -20.57 15.51 -2.52
N LEU A 115 -19.88 14.44 -2.11
CA LEU A 115 -19.40 13.38 -2.98
C LEU A 115 -19.53 12.00 -2.30
N ARG A 116 -20.33 11.12 -2.90
CA ARG A 116 -20.54 9.74 -2.45
C ARG A 116 -19.79 8.76 -3.35
N VAL A 117 -18.99 7.87 -2.76
CA VAL A 117 -18.22 6.86 -3.49
C VAL A 117 -18.91 5.49 -3.44
N SER A 118 -19.01 4.83 -4.60
CA SER A 118 -19.31 3.41 -4.74
C SER A 118 -18.08 2.69 -5.28
N CYS A 119 -17.76 1.50 -4.76
CA CYS A 119 -16.56 0.77 -5.11
C CYS A 119 -16.87 -0.48 -5.95
N TYR A 120 -16.04 -0.74 -6.95
CA TYR A 120 -16.15 -1.87 -7.85
C TYR A 120 -14.78 -2.51 -8.05
N TYR A 121 -14.76 -3.83 -8.24
CA TYR A 121 -13.54 -4.59 -8.46
C TYR A 121 -13.63 -5.44 -9.72
N ILE A 122 -12.51 -5.55 -10.42
CA ILE A 122 -12.34 -6.43 -11.58
C ILE A 122 -11.23 -7.43 -11.26
N ASP A 123 -11.53 -8.72 -11.36
CA ASP A 123 -10.56 -9.76 -11.04
C ASP A 123 -9.55 -10.02 -12.18
N SER A 124 -8.66 -10.99 -11.99
CA SER A 124 -7.66 -11.36 -12.99
C SER A 124 -8.23 -11.98 -14.27
N HIS A 125 -9.49 -12.40 -14.23
CA HIS A 125 -10.23 -13.02 -15.33
C HIS A 125 -11.24 -12.06 -15.98
N LEU A 126 -11.19 -10.78 -15.60
CA LEU A 126 -12.11 -9.73 -16.07
C LEU A 126 -13.57 -9.93 -15.64
N ASN A 127 -13.81 -10.65 -14.55
CA ASN A 127 -15.12 -10.64 -13.89
C ASN A 127 -15.23 -9.38 -13.04
N ALA A 128 -16.38 -8.71 -13.13
CA ALA A 128 -16.65 -7.48 -12.39
C ALA A 128 -17.57 -7.74 -11.17
N TYR A 129 -17.35 -6.98 -10.10
CA TYR A 129 -18.06 -7.12 -8.83
C TYR A 129 -18.35 -5.75 -8.21
N ALA A 130 -19.56 -5.58 -7.67
CA ALA A 130 -19.86 -4.49 -6.74
C ALA A 130 -19.39 -4.88 -5.33
N ILE A 131 -18.66 -3.98 -4.67
CA ILE A 131 -18.02 -4.23 -3.38
C ILE A 131 -18.34 -3.09 -2.40
N SER A 132 -18.38 -3.42 -1.11
CA SER A 132 -18.45 -2.43 -0.04
C SER A 132 -17.11 -1.68 0.10
N SER A 133 -17.17 -0.46 0.63
CA SER A 133 -15.97 0.32 0.97
C SER A 133 -15.05 -0.41 1.96
N ALA A 134 -15.62 -1.18 2.90
CA ALA A 134 -14.87 -1.97 3.86
C ALA A 134 -14.00 -3.06 3.18
N GLN A 135 -14.46 -3.65 2.08
CA GLN A 135 -13.71 -4.68 1.37
C GLN A 135 -12.44 -4.14 0.71
N VAL A 136 -12.41 -2.86 0.34
CA VAL A 136 -11.24 -2.22 -0.30
C VAL A 136 -10.01 -2.32 0.59
N TYR A 137 -10.18 -2.36 1.93
CA TYR A 137 -9.08 -2.47 2.89
C TYR A 137 -8.44 -3.86 2.98
N SER A 138 -8.99 -4.90 2.32
CA SER A 138 -8.45 -6.27 2.39
C SER A 138 -6.96 -6.35 2.11
N ASN A 139 -6.25 -7.26 2.75
CA ASN A 139 -4.81 -7.22 2.89
C ASN A 139 -4.03 -7.26 1.56
N THR A 140 -4.27 -8.31 0.78
CA THR A 140 -3.63 -8.59 -0.50
C THR A 140 -4.69 -8.84 -1.58
N PRO A 141 -4.34 -8.80 -2.88
CA PRO A 141 -5.27 -9.24 -3.92
C PRO A 141 -5.80 -10.66 -3.71
N SER A 142 -4.98 -11.57 -3.16
CA SER A 142 -5.43 -12.94 -2.82
C SER A 142 -6.44 -12.95 -1.67
N ASP A 143 -6.22 -12.15 -0.61
CA ASP A 143 -7.18 -11.98 0.49
C ASP A 143 -8.51 -11.42 -0.03
N PHE A 144 -8.43 -10.48 -0.98
CA PHE A 144 -9.58 -9.89 -1.63
C PHE A 144 -10.34 -10.91 -2.49
N ASP A 145 -9.66 -11.64 -3.38
CA ASP A 145 -10.22 -12.70 -4.23
C ASP A 145 -10.89 -13.80 -3.41
N PHE A 146 -10.29 -14.20 -2.29
CA PHE A 146 -10.89 -15.17 -1.37
C PHE A 146 -12.20 -14.66 -0.76
N LYS A 147 -12.25 -13.38 -0.36
CA LYS A 147 -13.43 -12.75 0.27
C LYS A 147 -14.55 -12.47 -0.73
N LEU A 148 -14.23 -12.22 -2.00
CA LEU A 148 -15.17 -11.89 -3.08
C LEU A 148 -16.32 -12.90 -3.22
N GLU A 149 -16.03 -14.21 -3.22
CA GLU A 149 -17.02 -15.27 -3.44
C GLU A 149 -18.17 -15.26 -2.41
N SER A 150 -17.89 -14.80 -1.19
CA SER A 150 -18.84 -14.81 -0.07
C SER A 150 -19.55 -13.48 0.16
N LEU A 151 -18.97 -12.36 -0.28
CA LEU A 151 -19.39 -11.01 0.13
C LEU A 151 -19.81 -10.09 -1.02
N ALA A 152 -19.42 -10.38 -2.27
CA ALA A 152 -19.63 -9.46 -3.38
C ALA A 152 -20.76 -9.89 -4.33
N GLN A 153 -21.39 -8.90 -4.95
CA GLN A 153 -22.35 -9.13 -6.03
C GLN A 153 -21.60 -9.11 -7.37
N GLY A 154 -21.36 -10.28 -7.94
CA GLY A 154 -20.77 -10.40 -9.28
C GLY A 154 -21.77 -10.07 -10.38
N PHE A 155 -21.29 -9.41 -11.43
CA PHE A 155 -22.04 -9.20 -12.68
C PHE A 155 -21.81 -10.38 -13.63
N ARG A 156 -22.79 -10.69 -14.49
CA ARG A 156 -22.69 -11.83 -15.43
C ARG A 156 -21.79 -11.52 -16.62
N SER A 157 -21.60 -10.24 -16.92
CA SER A 157 -20.74 -9.77 -18.00
C SER A 157 -20.26 -8.33 -17.74
N LEU A 158 -19.21 -7.92 -18.44
CA LEU A 158 -18.75 -6.52 -18.43
C LEU A 158 -19.78 -5.53 -18.98
N SER A 159 -20.64 -5.96 -19.92
CA SER A 159 -21.71 -5.11 -20.45
C SER A 159 -22.80 -4.85 -19.40
N GLU A 160 -23.24 -5.89 -18.67
CA GLU A 160 -24.17 -5.70 -17.53
C GLU A 160 -23.56 -4.80 -16.45
N PHE A 161 -22.26 -4.94 -16.19
CA PHE A 161 -21.54 -4.05 -15.28
C PHE A 161 -21.55 -2.60 -15.76
N ALA A 162 -21.28 -2.34 -17.05
CA ALA A 162 -21.30 -1.01 -17.62
C ALA A 162 -22.72 -0.39 -17.61
N GLU A 163 -23.76 -1.17 -17.90
CA GLU A 163 -25.16 -0.76 -17.76
C GLU A 163 -25.49 -0.38 -16.31
N HIS A 164 -25.01 -1.16 -15.34
CA HIS A 164 -25.15 -0.83 -13.93
C HIS A 164 -24.46 0.49 -13.58
N LEU A 165 -23.22 0.71 -14.04
CA LEU A 165 -22.51 1.96 -13.82
C LEU A 165 -23.28 3.15 -14.38
N ALA A 166 -23.76 3.06 -15.63
CA ALA A 166 -24.57 4.10 -16.27
C ALA A 166 -25.82 4.49 -15.45
N ALA A 167 -26.42 3.55 -14.71
CA ALA A 167 -27.60 3.81 -13.89
C ALA A 167 -27.27 4.29 -12.46
N SER A 168 -26.13 3.87 -11.90
CA SER A 168 -25.85 3.97 -10.47
C SER A 168 -24.91 5.12 -10.08
N VAL A 169 -24.03 5.56 -11.00
CA VAL A 169 -23.04 6.61 -10.75
C VAL A 169 -23.16 7.74 -11.77
N ASP A 170 -22.64 8.91 -11.43
CA ASP A 170 -22.58 10.06 -12.33
C ASP A 170 -21.26 10.08 -13.11
N ILE A 171 -20.16 9.65 -12.49
CA ILE A 171 -18.84 9.54 -13.12
C ILE A 171 -18.04 8.39 -12.53
N VAL A 172 -17.21 7.75 -13.35
CA VAL A 172 -16.31 6.67 -12.95
C VAL A 172 -14.88 7.19 -12.80
N PHE A 173 -14.19 6.83 -11.72
CA PHE A 173 -12.75 6.97 -11.59
C PHE A 173 -12.11 5.58 -11.75
N PRO A 174 -11.59 5.25 -12.94
CA PRO A 174 -10.88 4.00 -13.16
C PRO A 174 -9.50 4.10 -12.49
N VAL A 175 -9.24 3.23 -11.53
CA VAL A 175 -7.98 3.13 -10.76
C VAL A 175 -7.30 1.79 -11.02
N ILE A 176 -7.27 1.36 -12.29
CA ILE A 176 -6.64 0.10 -12.74
C ILE A 176 -5.29 0.44 -13.38
N HIS A 177 -4.23 -0.23 -12.94
CA HIS A 177 -2.86 -0.04 -13.45
C HIS A 177 -2.48 -1.15 -14.43
N GLY A 178 -1.74 -0.81 -15.49
CA GLY A 178 -1.36 -1.75 -16.55
C GLY A 178 -2.53 -2.16 -17.45
N ARG A 179 -2.52 -3.42 -17.90
CA ARG A 179 -3.51 -3.95 -18.85
C ARG A 179 -4.95 -3.81 -18.33
N PHE A 180 -5.89 -3.58 -19.25
CA PHE A 180 -7.30 -3.22 -19.02
C PHE A 180 -7.54 -1.84 -18.39
N GLY A 181 -6.52 -1.19 -17.81
CA GLY A 181 -6.61 0.16 -17.25
C GLY A 181 -5.93 1.20 -18.12
N GLU A 182 -4.61 1.11 -18.28
CA GLU A 182 -3.81 2.06 -19.06
C GLU A 182 -3.79 1.74 -20.56
N ASP A 183 -4.14 0.52 -20.95
CA ASP A 183 -4.23 0.13 -22.37
C ASP A 183 -5.53 0.57 -23.05
N GLY A 184 -6.44 1.23 -22.33
CA GLY A 184 -7.71 1.72 -22.86
C GLY A 184 -8.90 0.74 -22.74
N GLY A 185 -8.71 -0.46 -22.18
CA GLY A 185 -9.76 -1.49 -22.13
C GLY A 185 -11.01 -1.10 -21.34
N ILE A 186 -10.86 -0.61 -20.11
CA ILE A 186 -11.99 -0.14 -19.30
C ILE A 186 -12.61 1.13 -19.90
N GLN A 187 -11.80 2.01 -20.49
CA GLN A 187 -12.28 3.24 -21.12
C GLN A 187 -13.15 2.94 -22.33
N GLU A 188 -12.76 1.98 -23.17
CA GLU A 188 -13.57 1.54 -24.31
C GLU A 188 -14.94 1.02 -23.86
N LEU A 189 -14.97 0.19 -22.80
CA LEU A 189 -16.21 -0.29 -22.20
C LEU A 189 -17.12 0.85 -21.72
N LEU A 190 -16.54 1.86 -21.07
CA LEU A 190 -17.27 3.04 -20.55
C LEU A 190 -17.75 3.94 -21.69
N GLU A 191 -16.93 4.15 -22.72
CA GLU A 191 -17.26 4.92 -23.94
C GLU A 191 -18.45 4.30 -24.69
N GLU A 192 -18.46 2.97 -24.87
CA GLU A 192 -19.54 2.23 -25.55
C GLU A 192 -20.90 2.38 -24.85
N HIS A 193 -20.90 2.52 -23.53
CA HIS A 193 -22.12 2.65 -22.71
C HIS A 193 -22.42 4.08 -22.29
N ASN A 194 -21.69 5.08 -22.83
CA ASN A 194 -21.81 6.51 -22.51
C ASN A 194 -21.68 6.82 -21.00
N VAL A 195 -20.82 6.09 -20.29
CA VAL A 195 -20.54 6.33 -18.87
C VAL A 195 -19.44 7.38 -18.75
N PRO A 196 -19.67 8.55 -18.13
CA PRO A 196 -18.63 9.53 -17.89
C PRO A 196 -17.50 8.96 -17.03
N PHE A 197 -16.25 9.31 -17.33
CA PHE A 197 -15.10 8.83 -16.55
C PHE A 197 -13.94 9.82 -16.48
N VAL A 198 -13.12 9.68 -15.45
CA VAL A 198 -11.85 10.40 -15.23
C VAL A 198 -10.73 9.75 -16.03
N GLY A 199 -9.93 10.56 -16.73
CA GLY A 199 -8.74 10.15 -17.46
C GLY A 199 -8.87 10.24 -18.98
N THR A 200 -7.86 9.69 -19.65
CA THR A 200 -7.69 9.73 -21.11
C THR A 200 -8.57 8.69 -21.80
N GLY A 201 -9.05 8.97 -23.03
CA GLY A 201 -9.90 8.06 -23.80
C GLY A 201 -9.19 6.82 -24.36
N SER A 202 -9.94 5.80 -24.74
CA SER A 202 -9.42 4.46 -25.08
C SER A 202 -8.40 4.47 -26.23
N LYS A 203 -8.62 5.30 -27.25
CA LYS A 203 -7.75 5.41 -28.43
C LYS A 203 -6.39 6.01 -28.07
N GLU A 204 -6.39 7.12 -27.35
CA GLU A 204 -5.18 7.79 -26.90
C GLU A 204 -4.43 6.93 -25.88
N CYS A 205 -5.14 6.21 -25.01
CA CYS A 205 -4.55 5.23 -24.10
C CYS A 205 -3.76 4.15 -24.83
N ARG A 206 -4.36 3.48 -25.84
CA ARG A 206 -3.68 2.47 -26.67
C ARG A 206 -2.42 3.02 -27.33
N GLN A 207 -2.45 4.27 -27.80
CA GLN A 207 -1.31 4.89 -28.46
C GLN A 207 -0.17 5.22 -27.48
N ALA A 208 -0.49 5.64 -26.26
CA ALA A 208 0.50 6.05 -25.27
C ALA A 208 1.08 4.88 -24.46
N PHE A 209 0.30 3.83 -24.24
CA PHE A 209 0.68 2.70 -23.37
C PHE A 209 1.75 1.77 -23.99
N ASP A 210 1.72 1.57 -25.30
CA ASP A 210 2.78 0.82 -25.99
C ASP A 210 4.03 1.69 -26.13
N LYS A 211 5.07 1.37 -25.38
CA LYS A 211 6.31 2.17 -25.31
C LYS A 211 7.00 2.34 -26.67
N TYR A 212 6.92 1.35 -27.54
CA TYR A 212 7.53 1.44 -28.88
C TYR A 212 6.74 2.39 -29.77
N ASP A 213 5.41 2.22 -29.82
CA ASP A 213 4.54 3.05 -30.65
C ASP A 213 4.49 4.49 -30.13
N ALA A 214 4.53 4.69 -28.81
CA ALA A 214 4.69 5.97 -28.16
C ALA A 214 6.01 6.64 -28.58
N SER A 215 7.16 5.96 -28.48
CA SER A 215 8.46 6.47 -28.93
C SER A 215 8.46 6.86 -30.41
N LEU A 216 7.86 6.06 -31.29
CA LEU A 216 7.70 6.42 -32.70
C LEU A 216 6.85 7.69 -32.88
N SER A 217 5.79 7.85 -32.09
CA SER A 217 4.96 9.06 -32.09
C SER A 217 5.73 10.28 -31.59
N LEU A 218 6.53 10.14 -30.53
CA LEU A 218 7.39 11.21 -30.01
C LEU A 218 8.38 11.71 -31.07
N SER A 219 9.06 10.78 -31.74
CA SER A 219 10.02 11.10 -32.81
C SER A 219 9.35 11.86 -33.97
N LYS A 220 8.14 11.45 -34.38
CA LYS A 220 7.34 12.17 -35.41
C LYS A 220 6.97 13.60 -34.98
N HIS A 221 6.83 13.84 -33.68
CA HIS A 221 6.55 15.15 -33.12
C HIS A 221 7.82 15.98 -32.85
N GLY A 222 8.98 15.50 -33.27
CA GLY A 222 10.26 16.20 -33.16
C GLY A 222 10.94 16.05 -31.80
N PHE A 223 10.50 15.12 -30.94
CA PHE A 223 11.21 14.83 -29.69
C PHE A 223 12.40 13.91 -29.94
N VAL A 224 13.45 14.09 -29.16
CA VAL A 224 14.54 13.12 -29.09
C VAL A 224 14.02 11.87 -28.37
N THR A 225 14.27 10.71 -28.96
CA THR A 225 13.90 9.42 -28.37
C THR A 225 15.10 8.51 -28.26
N ILE A 226 15.02 7.56 -27.32
CA ILE A 226 16.05 6.54 -27.15
C ILE A 226 16.04 5.64 -28.38
N PRO A 227 17.19 5.41 -29.04
CA PRO A 227 17.29 4.39 -30.07
C PRO A 227 16.83 3.05 -29.50
N SER A 228 15.94 2.38 -30.22
CA SER A 228 15.33 1.14 -29.75
C SER A 228 15.15 0.13 -30.89
N PHE A 229 15.19 -1.16 -30.55
CA PHE A 229 14.92 -2.28 -31.45
C PHE A 229 13.77 -3.15 -30.91
N LEU A 230 12.78 -3.44 -31.75
CA LEU A 230 11.62 -4.24 -31.38
C LEU A 230 11.87 -5.72 -31.70
N VAL A 231 11.66 -6.59 -30.70
CA VAL A 231 11.65 -8.04 -30.84
C VAL A 231 10.20 -8.52 -30.73
N GLN A 232 9.70 -9.24 -31.74
CA GLN A 232 8.32 -9.74 -31.76
C GLN A 232 8.27 -11.16 -32.32
N GLY A 233 7.46 -12.03 -31.69
CA GLY A 233 7.24 -13.40 -32.15
C GLY A 233 8.45 -14.34 -32.00
N SER A 234 8.40 -15.48 -32.68
CA SER A 234 9.44 -16.54 -32.63
C SER A 234 10.60 -16.32 -33.62
N GLU A 235 10.43 -15.46 -34.62
CA GLU A 235 11.43 -15.15 -35.65
C GLU A 235 12.30 -13.97 -35.21
N VAL A 236 13.33 -14.29 -34.44
CA VAL A 236 14.28 -13.30 -33.94
C VAL A 236 15.45 -13.20 -34.91
N ASN A 237 15.58 -12.08 -35.61
CA ASN A 237 16.65 -11.87 -36.57
C ASN A 237 17.92 -11.34 -35.88
N GLU A 238 18.75 -12.24 -35.35
CA GLU A 238 20.04 -11.94 -34.71
C GLU A 238 20.94 -11.05 -35.59
N SER A 239 20.87 -11.21 -36.91
CA SER A 239 21.60 -10.37 -37.88
C SER A 239 21.14 -8.91 -37.84
N GLU A 240 19.84 -8.64 -37.69
CA GLU A 240 19.30 -7.28 -37.62
C GLU A 240 19.62 -6.62 -36.28
N LEU A 241 19.49 -7.35 -35.17
CA LEU A 241 19.89 -6.82 -33.87
C LEU A 241 21.39 -6.52 -33.84
N SER A 242 22.22 -7.39 -34.44
CA SER A 242 23.65 -7.13 -34.60
C SER A 242 23.92 -5.85 -35.38
N LYS A 243 23.23 -5.63 -36.51
CA LYS A 243 23.33 -4.38 -37.27
C LYS A 243 22.93 -3.16 -36.43
N TRP A 244 21.88 -3.29 -35.62
CA TRP A 244 21.44 -2.22 -34.71
C TRP A 244 22.47 -1.93 -33.60
N PHE A 245 23.11 -2.94 -33.02
CA PHE A 245 24.23 -2.75 -32.08
C PHE A 245 25.37 -1.97 -32.75
N ALA A 246 25.75 -2.36 -33.97
CA ALA A 246 26.81 -1.69 -34.73
C ALA A 246 26.46 -0.23 -35.05
N SER A 247 25.23 0.06 -35.48
CA SER A 247 24.81 1.44 -35.79
C SER A 247 24.79 2.36 -34.57
N ASN A 248 24.58 1.79 -33.37
CA ASN A 248 24.59 2.53 -32.11
C ASN A 248 25.93 2.45 -31.36
N GLN A 249 27.00 2.00 -32.03
CA GLN A 249 28.36 1.93 -31.47
C GLN A 249 28.47 1.05 -30.21
N LEU A 250 27.65 -0.01 -30.12
CA LEU A 250 27.69 -1.00 -29.05
C LEU A 250 28.53 -2.21 -29.44
N ASP A 251 29.25 -2.78 -28.47
CA ASP A 251 29.96 -4.05 -28.65
C ASP A 251 28.98 -5.23 -28.76
N PHE A 252 29.21 -6.15 -29.70
CA PHE A 252 28.32 -7.27 -29.97
C PHE A 252 28.18 -8.25 -28.79
N ASN A 253 29.22 -8.38 -27.96
CA ASN A 253 29.27 -9.37 -26.89
C ASN A 253 29.05 -8.77 -25.50
N SER A 254 29.33 -7.48 -25.34
CA SER A 254 29.36 -6.80 -24.05
C SER A 254 28.62 -5.46 -24.01
N GLY A 255 28.07 -5.01 -25.14
CA GLY A 255 27.30 -3.77 -25.23
C GLY A 255 26.10 -3.79 -24.31
N LYS A 256 25.99 -2.79 -23.45
CA LYS A 256 24.97 -2.72 -22.39
C LYS A 256 23.66 -2.12 -22.93
N VAL A 257 22.56 -2.84 -22.74
CA VAL A 257 21.21 -2.42 -23.17
C VAL A 257 20.18 -2.72 -22.10
N VAL A 258 19.00 -2.12 -22.21
CA VAL A 258 17.82 -2.44 -21.41
C VAL A 258 16.86 -3.26 -22.28
N VAL A 259 16.38 -4.38 -21.75
CA VAL A 259 15.35 -5.24 -22.38
C VAL A 259 14.08 -5.15 -21.53
N LYS A 260 12.98 -4.68 -22.12
CA LYS A 260 11.72 -4.45 -21.40
C LYS A 260 10.48 -4.77 -22.25
N PRO A 261 9.37 -5.22 -21.66
CA PRO A 261 8.11 -5.37 -22.38
C PRO A 261 7.55 -4.01 -22.83
N THR A 262 6.85 -4.02 -23.97
CA THR A 262 6.23 -2.80 -24.52
C THR A 262 5.01 -2.33 -23.73
N ARG A 263 4.22 -3.27 -23.17
CA ARG A 263 2.87 -3.05 -22.60
C ARG A 263 2.70 -3.55 -21.16
N ALA A 264 3.79 -3.68 -20.41
CA ALA A 264 3.73 -3.91 -18.96
C ALA A 264 4.20 -2.67 -18.19
N GLY A 265 3.85 -2.56 -16.91
CA GLY A 265 4.33 -1.48 -16.04
C GLY A 265 5.85 -1.34 -16.05
N SER A 266 6.36 -0.15 -15.72
CA SER A 266 7.77 0.28 -15.86
C SER A 266 8.78 -0.48 -14.98
N SER A 267 8.41 -1.65 -14.45
CA SER A 267 9.24 -2.50 -13.59
C SER A 267 8.97 -3.99 -13.73
N ILE A 268 7.95 -4.39 -14.49
CA ILE A 268 7.65 -5.80 -14.74
C ILE A 268 8.44 -6.23 -15.97
N GLY A 269 9.29 -7.25 -15.83
CA GLY A 269 10.08 -7.80 -16.94
C GLY A 269 11.19 -6.87 -17.47
N VAL A 270 11.56 -5.81 -16.76
CA VAL A 270 12.67 -4.91 -17.14
C VAL A 270 13.99 -5.52 -16.67
N THR A 271 14.92 -5.72 -17.59
CA THR A 271 16.24 -6.31 -17.30
C THR A 271 17.35 -5.59 -18.07
N VAL A 272 18.56 -5.55 -17.49
CA VAL A 272 19.76 -5.12 -18.21
C VAL A 272 20.34 -6.32 -18.95
N ALA A 273 20.77 -6.17 -20.20
CA ALA A 273 21.41 -7.22 -20.99
C ALA A 273 22.75 -6.77 -21.60
N TYR A 274 23.59 -7.76 -21.92
CA TYR A 274 24.95 -7.54 -22.42
C TYR A 274 25.20 -8.25 -23.76
N GLY A 275 25.35 -7.47 -24.82
CA GLY A 275 25.54 -7.98 -26.17
C GLY A 275 24.26 -8.55 -26.78
N VAL A 276 24.36 -8.96 -28.04
CA VAL A 276 23.23 -9.43 -28.86
C VAL A 276 22.63 -10.71 -28.28
N THR A 277 23.47 -11.70 -27.95
CA THR A 277 23.01 -13.02 -27.50
C THR A 277 22.22 -12.96 -26.18
N ASP A 278 22.72 -12.22 -25.18
CA ASP A 278 22.04 -12.08 -23.89
C ASP A 278 20.73 -11.28 -24.04
N SER A 279 20.73 -10.23 -24.87
CA SER A 279 19.54 -9.43 -25.17
C SER A 279 18.41 -10.29 -25.73
N LEU A 280 18.72 -11.15 -26.71
CA LEU A 280 17.74 -12.06 -27.30
C LEU A 280 17.27 -13.14 -26.33
N LYS A 281 18.18 -13.65 -25.50
CA LYS A 281 17.83 -14.62 -24.46
C LYS A 281 16.79 -14.02 -23.49
N LYS A 282 17.07 -12.83 -22.94
CA LYS A 282 16.17 -12.12 -22.02
C LYS A 282 14.85 -11.73 -22.67
N ALA A 283 14.86 -11.29 -23.92
CA ALA A 283 13.63 -11.00 -24.66
C ALA A 283 12.77 -12.26 -24.85
N LYS A 284 13.38 -13.41 -25.21
CA LYS A 284 12.68 -14.69 -25.31
C LYS A 284 12.15 -15.17 -23.98
N GLU A 285 12.87 -14.95 -22.88
CA GLU A 285 12.40 -15.27 -21.54
C GLU A 285 11.11 -14.51 -21.20
N ILE A 286 11.07 -13.18 -21.42
CA ILE A 286 9.87 -12.35 -21.22
C ILE A 286 8.68 -12.86 -22.05
N ILE A 287 8.89 -13.17 -23.34
CA ILE A 287 7.85 -13.70 -24.23
C ILE A 287 7.37 -15.07 -23.76
N SER A 288 8.30 -15.97 -23.40
CA SER A 288 7.98 -17.33 -22.96
C SER A 288 7.25 -17.39 -21.61
N GLN A 289 7.50 -16.41 -20.74
CA GLN A 289 6.78 -16.22 -19.48
C GLN A 289 5.38 -15.62 -19.68
N GLY A 290 5.02 -15.22 -20.92
CA GLY A 290 3.73 -14.62 -21.23
C GLY A 290 3.56 -13.20 -20.69
N ILE A 291 4.65 -12.51 -20.37
CA ILE A 291 4.61 -11.12 -19.86
C ILE A 291 4.17 -10.17 -20.98
N ASP A 292 4.78 -10.28 -22.15
CA ASP A 292 4.42 -9.52 -23.35
C ASP A 292 4.91 -10.27 -24.61
N ASP A 293 4.20 -10.14 -25.74
CA ASP A 293 4.59 -10.73 -27.03
C ASP A 293 5.47 -9.79 -27.88
N ARG A 294 5.62 -8.54 -27.43
CA ARG A 294 6.48 -7.49 -27.98
C ARG A 294 7.46 -7.03 -26.89
N VAL A 295 8.75 -7.08 -27.21
CA VAL A 295 9.83 -6.70 -26.29
C VAL A 295 10.74 -5.67 -26.94
N LEU A 296 11.09 -4.64 -26.19
CA LEU A 296 11.92 -3.53 -26.62
C LEU A 296 13.35 -3.69 -26.08
N VAL A 297 14.33 -3.51 -26.96
CA VAL A 297 15.75 -3.40 -26.62
C VAL A 297 16.18 -1.94 -26.82
N GLU A 298 16.57 -1.26 -25.75
CA GLU A 298 16.94 0.16 -25.75
C GLU A 298 18.38 0.37 -25.30
N LEU A 299 18.98 1.48 -25.71
CA LEU A 299 20.28 1.90 -25.16
C LEU A 299 20.20 2.08 -23.64
N PHE A 300 21.18 1.54 -22.93
CA PHE A 300 21.35 1.83 -21.51
C PHE A 300 21.90 3.26 -21.37
N LEU A 301 21.17 4.12 -20.64
CA LEU A 301 21.53 5.53 -20.48
C LEU A 301 22.52 5.71 -19.32
N GLU A 302 23.83 5.65 -19.63
CA GLU A 302 24.87 5.87 -18.62
C GLU A 302 25.04 7.36 -18.28
N GLY A 303 25.22 7.65 -16.99
CA GLY A 303 25.51 9.00 -16.49
C GLY A 303 24.33 9.98 -16.55
N GLY A 304 23.12 9.48 -16.83
CA GLY A 304 21.88 10.27 -16.77
C GLY A 304 21.18 10.13 -15.41
N SER A 305 20.34 11.12 -15.11
CA SER A 305 19.43 11.09 -13.97
C SER A 305 17.99 10.92 -14.46
N GLU A 306 17.25 9.98 -13.87
CA GLU A 306 15.83 9.80 -14.15
C GLU A 306 15.01 10.92 -13.48
N PHE A 307 13.92 11.33 -14.14
CA PHE A 307 12.96 12.27 -13.58
C PHE A 307 11.53 11.82 -13.83
N THR A 308 10.63 12.25 -12.94
CA THR A 308 9.19 12.08 -13.06
C THR A 308 8.51 13.44 -13.01
N ALA A 309 7.52 13.67 -13.88
CA ALA A 309 6.73 14.89 -13.93
C ALA A 309 5.23 14.59 -13.98
N ILE A 310 4.48 15.11 -13.02
CA ILE A 310 3.02 15.04 -13.01
C ILE A 310 2.48 16.21 -13.81
N VAL A 311 1.55 15.91 -14.71
CA VAL A 311 0.84 16.90 -15.53
C VAL A 311 -0.62 16.93 -15.09
N LEU A 312 -1.14 18.11 -14.80
CA LEU A 312 -2.55 18.35 -14.47
C LEU A 312 -3.19 19.22 -15.56
N ASP A 313 -4.35 18.82 -16.07
CA ASP A 313 -5.12 19.64 -16.99
C ASP A 313 -6.03 20.61 -16.22
N VAL A 314 -5.79 21.90 -16.35
CA VAL A 314 -6.57 22.96 -15.68
C VAL A 314 -7.52 23.70 -16.65
N GLY A 315 -7.71 23.16 -17.86
CA GLY A 315 -8.54 23.74 -18.90
C GLY A 315 -10.05 23.77 -18.58
N HIS A 316 -10.85 24.29 -19.51
CA HIS A 316 -12.30 24.40 -19.38
C HIS A 316 -13.00 23.67 -20.54
N GLY A 317 -14.08 22.94 -20.25
CA GLY A 317 -14.76 22.11 -21.26
C GLY A 317 -13.78 21.17 -21.96
N PHE A 318 -13.76 21.20 -23.29
CA PHE A 318 -12.84 20.40 -24.12
C PHE A 318 -11.46 21.02 -24.32
N ASP A 319 -11.22 22.27 -23.88
CA ASP A 319 -9.92 22.91 -24.01
C ASP A 319 -8.95 22.27 -23.01
N CYS A 320 -7.78 21.85 -23.50
CA CYS A 320 -6.72 21.28 -22.70
C CYS A 320 -5.67 22.35 -22.35
N GLN A 321 -5.48 22.61 -21.06
CA GLN A 321 -4.46 23.53 -20.56
C GLN A 321 -3.59 22.78 -19.53
N PRO A 322 -2.58 22.02 -19.97
CA PRO A 322 -1.76 21.23 -19.05
C PRO A 322 -0.73 22.08 -18.33
N VAL A 323 -0.74 22.00 -17.01
CA VAL A 323 0.26 22.56 -16.12
C VAL A 323 1.08 21.41 -15.53
N VAL A 324 2.39 21.47 -15.70
CA VAL A 324 3.32 20.48 -15.16
C VAL A 324 3.76 20.92 -13.78
N LEU A 325 3.59 20.02 -12.81
CA LEU A 325 4.01 20.23 -11.43
C LEU A 325 5.54 20.30 -11.33
N LEU A 326 6.06 20.47 -10.11
CA LEU A 326 7.51 20.43 -9.89
C LEU A 326 8.03 19.01 -10.12
N PRO A 327 8.87 18.75 -11.14
CA PRO A 327 9.37 17.41 -11.39
C PRO A 327 10.19 16.89 -10.21
N THR A 328 10.34 15.57 -10.13
CA THR A 328 11.17 14.89 -9.13
C THR A 328 12.35 14.24 -9.83
N GLU A 329 13.56 14.47 -9.33
CA GLU A 329 14.74 13.68 -9.69
C GLU A 329 14.76 12.39 -8.87
N VAL A 330 15.04 11.27 -9.54
CA VAL A 330 15.24 9.95 -8.92
C VAL A 330 16.74 9.63 -8.93
N GLU A 331 17.37 9.64 -7.77
CA GLU A 331 18.78 9.28 -7.59
C GLU A 331 18.90 7.85 -7.06
N LEU A 332 19.69 7.00 -7.71
CA LEU A 332 20.05 5.69 -7.16
C LEU A 332 21.25 5.85 -6.21
N GLN A 333 21.07 5.46 -4.95
CA GLN A 333 22.13 5.51 -3.93
C GLN A 333 22.85 4.16 -3.82
N PHE A 334 24.18 4.23 -3.73
CA PHE A 334 25.07 3.06 -3.61
C PHE A 334 25.95 3.19 -2.37
N HIS A 335 25.99 2.15 -1.52
CA HIS A 335 26.77 2.14 -0.28
C HIS A 335 27.79 0.99 -0.30
N GLY A 336 28.98 1.24 -0.87
CA GLY A 336 30.17 0.39 -0.71
C GLY A 336 30.46 -0.58 -1.87
N SER A 337 31.72 -0.58 -2.30
CA SER A 337 32.26 -1.04 -3.60
C SER A 337 32.47 -2.55 -3.79
N GLY A 338 31.46 -3.39 -3.51
CA GLY A 338 31.65 -4.85 -3.46
C GLY A 338 30.92 -5.68 -4.51
N ASP A 339 29.67 -5.34 -4.86
CA ASP A 339 28.83 -6.25 -5.65
C ASP A 339 28.78 -5.81 -7.12
N VAL A 340 29.24 -6.69 -8.03
CA VAL A 340 29.22 -6.44 -9.48
C VAL A 340 27.78 -6.19 -9.98
N ARG A 341 26.77 -6.67 -9.23
CA ARG A 341 25.34 -6.42 -9.49
C ARG A 341 24.90 -4.97 -9.29
N GLU A 342 25.69 -4.13 -8.63
CA GLU A 342 25.35 -2.72 -8.38
C GLU A 342 25.44 -1.86 -9.64
N ARG A 343 26.33 -2.21 -10.59
CA ARG A 343 26.42 -1.49 -11.88
C ARG A 343 25.19 -1.68 -12.77
N ASP A 344 24.34 -2.67 -12.47
CA ASP A 344 23.10 -2.99 -13.21
C ASP A 344 21.84 -2.59 -12.47
N ALA A 345 22.00 -1.80 -11.40
CA ALA A 345 20.91 -1.22 -10.65
C ALA A 345 20.00 -0.36 -11.56
N ILE A 346 18.73 -0.72 -11.63
CA ILE A 346 17.65 0.03 -12.31
C ILE A 346 16.56 0.44 -11.32
N PHE A 347 15.81 1.50 -11.62
CA PHE A 347 14.68 1.93 -10.79
C PHE A 347 13.48 0.97 -10.97
N ASN A 348 13.51 -0.14 -10.24
CA ASN A 348 12.55 -1.24 -10.33
C ASN A 348 11.39 -1.13 -9.33
N TYR A 349 10.48 -2.09 -9.37
CA TYR A 349 9.23 -2.09 -8.58
C TYR A 349 9.50 -1.95 -7.09
N ARG A 350 10.47 -2.72 -6.57
CA ARG A 350 10.88 -2.65 -5.16
C ARG A 350 11.31 -1.23 -4.80
N ARG A 351 12.11 -0.59 -5.64
CA ARG A 351 12.62 0.76 -5.40
C ARG A 351 11.55 1.85 -5.53
N LYS A 352 10.52 1.61 -6.35
CA LYS A 352 9.39 2.52 -6.57
C LYS A 352 8.35 2.52 -5.46
N TYR A 353 8.09 1.36 -4.87
CA TYR A 353 6.93 1.16 -3.99
C TYR A 353 7.28 0.65 -2.60
N LEU A 354 8.52 0.22 -2.33
CA LEU A 354 8.93 -0.29 -1.01
C LEU A 354 9.98 0.60 -0.34
N PRO A 355 9.94 0.72 1.00
CA PRO A 355 10.99 1.36 1.77
C PRO A 355 12.38 0.82 1.40
N THR A 356 13.26 1.71 0.93
CA THR A 356 14.62 1.38 0.53
C THR A 356 15.53 2.59 0.70
N GLN A 357 16.77 2.37 1.10
CA GLN A 357 17.82 3.39 1.09
C GLN A 357 18.62 3.39 -0.23
N GLN A 358 18.16 2.62 -1.22
CA GLN A 358 18.81 2.55 -2.53
C GLN A 358 18.38 3.66 -3.49
N VAL A 359 17.42 4.48 -3.08
CA VAL A 359 16.87 5.58 -3.88
C VAL A 359 16.69 6.81 -3.01
N ALA A 360 16.92 7.98 -3.57
CA ALA A 360 16.51 9.26 -3.01
C ALA A 360 15.73 10.07 -4.03
N TYR A 361 14.80 10.89 -3.54
CA TYR A 361 13.89 11.69 -4.33
C TYR A 361 14.07 13.18 -4.05
N HIS A 362 14.44 13.96 -5.07
CA HIS A 362 14.65 15.41 -4.94
C HIS A 362 13.57 16.17 -5.71
N THR A 363 12.74 16.94 -5.00
CA THR A 363 11.65 17.75 -5.58
C THR A 363 11.73 19.20 -5.07
N PRO A 364 12.05 20.19 -5.91
CA PRO A 364 12.33 20.09 -7.36
C PRO A 364 13.62 19.31 -7.66
N PRO A 365 13.96 18.98 -8.92
CA PRO A 365 15.21 18.32 -9.27
C PRO A 365 16.42 19.18 -8.86
N ARG A 366 17.61 18.60 -8.76
CA ARG A 366 18.87 19.37 -8.62
C ARG A 366 19.46 19.80 -9.97
N PHE A 367 18.71 19.63 -11.05
CA PHE A 367 19.08 20.05 -12.39
C PHE A 367 19.14 21.58 -12.52
N PRO A 368 19.84 22.12 -13.54
CA PRO A 368 19.77 23.53 -13.87
C PRO A 368 18.33 24.00 -14.11
N ILE A 369 18.02 25.24 -13.74
CA ILE A 369 16.65 25.78 -13.83
C ILE A 369 16.06 25.75 -15.24
N ASP A 370 16.90 25.95 -16.26
CA ASP A 370 16.48 25.92 -17.67
C ASP A 370 16.16 24.50 -18.14
N ILE A 371 16.83 23.48 -17.58
CA ILE A 371 16.49 22.07 -17.78
C ILE A 371 15.14 21.76 -17.12
N ILE A 372 14.90 22.22 -15.90
CA ILE A 372 13.61 22.03 -15.21
C ILE A 372 12.47 22.66 -16.03
N LYS A 373 12.66 23.88 -16.55
CA LYS A 373 11.69 24.54 -17.44
C LYS A 373 11.46 23.72 -18.72
N SER A 374 12.53 23.27 -19.35
CA SER A 374 12.46 22.46 -20.59
C SER A 374 11.78 21.10 -20.35
N ILE A 375 11.95 20.47 -19.20
CA ILE A 375 11.21 19.26 -18.82
C ILE A 375 9.71 19.57 -18.74
N ARG A 376 9.34 20.66 -18.03
CA ARG A 376 7.94 21.07 -17.86
C ARG A 376 7.27 21.46 -19.18
N GLU A 377 7.95 22.22 -20.02
CA GLU A 377 7.45 22.60 -21.35
C GLU A 377 7.26 21.37 -22.24
N GLY A 378 8.20 20.42 -22.18
CA GLY A 378 8.17 19.20 -22.98
C GLY A 378 7.02 18.30 -22.57
N ALA A 379 6.89 18.04 -21.28
CA ALA A 379 5.77 17.26 -20.72
C ALA A 379 4.40 17.90 -21.03
N SER A 380 4.29 19.24 -20.96
CA SER A 380 3.05 19.96 -21.36
C SER A 380 2.74 19.82 -22.85
N LEU A 381 3.76 19.87 -23.71
CA LEU A 381 3.60 19.66 -25.16
C LEU A 381 3.20 18.22 -25.46
N LEU A 382 3.84 17.23 -24.84
CA LEU A 382 3.52 15.82 -24.97
C LEU A 382 2.07 15.52 -24.61
N PHE A 383 1.62 16.02 -23.45
CA PHE A 383 0.27 15.84 -22.97
C PHE A 383 -0.77 16.29 -24.02
N ARG A 384 -0.56 17.46 -24.64
CA ARG A 384 -1.45 17.97 -25.70
C ARG A 384 -1.36 17.17 -26.98
N ARG A 385 -0.15 16.82 -27.44
CA ARG A 385 0.08 16.14 -28.72
C ARG A 385 -0.46 14.71 -28.72
N LEU A 386 -0.41 14.04 -27.57
CA LEU A 386 -0.95 12.70 -27.40
C LEU A 386 -2.44 12.68 -27.03
N GLY A 387 -3.07 13.86 -26.91
CA GLY A 387 -4.50 13.95 -26.62
C GLY A 387 -4.88 13.53 -25.20
N LEU A 388 -3.93 13.56 -24.26
CA LEU A 388 -4.16 13.15 -22.88
C LEU A 388 -5.17 14.08 -22.18
N ARG A 389 -5.80 13.59 -21.11
CA ARG A 389 -6.87 14.28 -20.38
C ARG A 389 -6.70 14.14 -18.87
N ASP A 390 -7.21 15.15 -18.17
CA ASP A 390 -7.33 15.27 -16.72
C ASP A 390 -5.99 15.29 -15.97
N PHE A 391 -5.19 14.23 -16.02
CA PHE A 391 -3.84 14.18 -15.48
C PHE A 391 -3.03 13.02 -16.09
N ALA A 392 -1.70 13.07 -15.96
CA ALA A 392 -0.80 11.98 -16.35
C ALA A 392 0.53 12.05 -15.58
N ARG A 393 1.26 10.93 -15.53
CA ARG A 393 2.65 10.88 -15.05
C ARG A 393 3.57 10.61 -16.23
N ILE A 394 4.49 11.53 -16.49
CA ILE A 394 5.48 11.41 -17.56
C ILE A 394 6.86 11.23 -16.93
N ASP A 395 7.52 10.12 -17.25
CA ASP A 395 8.86 9.80 -16.80
C ASP A 395 9.87 10.02 -17.94
N GLY A 396 11.12 10.30 -17.57
CA GLY A 396 12.18 10.59 -18.53
C GLY A 396 13.57 10.65 -17.91
N TRP A 397 14.55 11.04 -18.71
CA TRP A 397 15.96 11.10 -18.36
C TRP A 397 16.57 12.44 -18.75
N PHE A 398 17.43 12.96 -17.88
CA PHE A 398 18.32 14.06 -18.20
C PHE A 398 19.76 13.56 -18.29
N LEU A 399 20.41 13.80 -19.43
CA LEU A 399 21.79 13.42 -19.74
C LEU A 399 22.65 14.70 -19.86
N PRO A 400 23.49 15.03 -18.88
CA PRO A 400 24.37 16.19 -18.96
C PRO A 400 25.37 16.12 -20.14
N SER A 401 25.80 17.27 -20.68
CA SER A 401 26.67 17.39 -21.88
C SER A 401 28.08 16.79 -21.77
N THR A 402 28.40 15.99 -20.75
CA THR A 402 29.69 15.30 -20.59
C THR A 402 29.82 14.03 -21.44
N THR A 403 28.73 13.58 -22.07
CA THR A 403 28.65 12.31 -22.80
C THR A 403 28.51 12.59 -24.29
N LYS A 404 29.28 11.86 -25.12
CA LYS A 404 29.29 11.93 -26.60
C LYS A 404 27.90 12.27 -27.13
N ALA A 405 27.78 13.47 -27.69
CA ALA A 405 26.55 13.94 -28.30
C ALA A 405 25.97 12.86 -29.22
N LEU A 406 24.69 12.52 -29.03
CA LEU A 406 23.90 11.84 -30.05
C LEU A 406 23.90 12.77 -31.26
N SER A 407 24.84 12.54 -32.17
CA SER A 407 25.07 13.40 -33.32
C SER A 407 23.91 13.26 -34.30
N SER A 408 22.96 14.18 -34.25
CA SER A 408 22.04 14.40 -35.37
C SER A 408 21.73 15.89 -35.52
N SER A 409 21.89 16.36 -36.75
CA SER A 409 21.83 17.74 -37.22
C SER A 409 20.39 18.27 -37.39
N GLU A 410 19.49 17.98 -36.46
CA GLU A 410 18.08 18.41 -36.51
C GLU A 410 17.68 19.09 -35.19
N ASP A 411 16.95 20.21 -35.28
CA ASP A 411 16.36 20.95 -34.16
C ASP A 411 15.26 20.12 -33.45
N LYS A 412 15.66 19.05 -32.76
CA LYS A 412 14.75 18.19 -31.98
C LYS A 412 14.58 18.71 -30.56
N TYR A 413 13.34 18.64 -30.06
CA TYR A 413 13.01 18.98 -28.69
C TYR A 413 13.73 18.03 -27.71
N GLY A 414 14.41 18.62 -26.73
CA GLY A 414 15.19 17.90 -25.72
C GLY A 414 16.69 18.06 -25.88
N MET A 415 17.19 18.54 -27.04
CA MET A 415 18.59 18.95 -27.20
C MET A 415 18.79 20.34 -26.60
N THR A 416 19.61 20.44 -25.55
CA THR A 416 19.96 21.72 -24.90
C THR A 416 21.49 21.87 -24.80
N GLU A 417 21.99 23.08 -24.55
CA GLU A 417 23.43 23.30 -24.36
C GLU A 417 23.99 22.54 -23.13
N LEU A 418 23.15 22.37 -22.10
CA LEU A 418 23.52 21.75 -20.81
C LEU A 418 23.35 20.22 -20.81
N GLY A 419 22.61 19.67 -21.77
CA GLY A 419 22.41 18.23 -21.90
C GLY A 419 21.21 17.85 -22.77
N THR A 420 20.90 16.56 -22.78
CA THR A 420 19.77 15.98 -23.51
C THR A 420 18.65 15.57 -22.54
N ILE A 421 17.42 15.94 -22.86
CA ILE A 421 16.20 15.52 -22.15
C ILE A 421 15.48 14.48 -23.02
N LEU A 422 15.18 13.33 -22.44
CA LEU A 422 14.48 12.21 -23.08
C LEU A 422 13.22 11.89 -22.29
N PHE A 423 12.11 11.64 -22.97
CA PHE A 423 10.87 11.16 -22.35
C PHE A 423 10.69 9.68 -22.72
N THR A 424 10.40 8.83 -21.73
CA THR A 424 10.44 7.37 -21.93
C THR A 424 9.11 6.69 -21.64
N ASP A 425 8.45 7.03 -20.53
CA ASP A 425 7.26 6.33 -20.08
C ASP A 425 6.12 7.33 -19.83
N ILE A 426 5.00 7.13 -20.52
CA ILE A 426 3.79 7.94 -20.39
C ILE A 426 2.76 7.08 -19.66
N ASN A 427 2.58 7.35 -18.38
CA ASN A 427 1.62 6.63 -17.55
C ASN A 427 0.33 7.45 -17.48
N LEU A 428 -0.74 6.85 -17.98
CA LEU A 428 -2.04 7.50 -18.15
C LEU A 428 -2.79 7.63 -16.83
N ILE A 429 -2.42 6.76 -15.88
CA ILE A 429 -2.77 6.90 -14.48
C ILE A 429 -1.48 6.92 -13.66
N SER A 430 -1.37 7.89 -12.75
CA SER A 430 -0.31 7.85 -11.75
C SER A 430 -0.71 6.87 -10.63
N GLY A 431 0.26 6.18 -10.05
CA GLY A 431 0.06 5.55 -8.74
C GLY A 431 -0.51 6.55 -7.74
N MET A 432 -1.47 6.13 -6.90
CA MET A 432 -2.14 6.97 -5.91
C MET A 432 -2.02 6.39 -4.50
N GLU A 433 -0.96 5.65 -4.22
CA GLU A 433 -0.56 5.39 -2.83
C GLU A 433 -0.17 6.70 -2.13
N GLN A 434 -0.29 6.78 -0.80
CA GLN A 434 -0.07 7.99 0.00
C GLN A 434 1.28 8.70 -0.28
N THR A 435 2.33 7.95 -0.61
CA THR A 435 3.66 8.49 -0.90
C THR A 435 3.96 8.58 -2.41
N SER A 436 2.97 8.46 -3.30
CA SER A 436 3.21 8.48 -4.74
C SER A 436 3.67 9.85 -5.26
N PHE A 437 4.30 9.87 -6.44
CA PHE A 437 4.72 11.11 -7.10
C PHE A 437 3.58 12.11 -7.31
N LEU A 438 2.33 11.65 -7.51
CA LEU A 438 1.17 12.53 -7.61
C LEU A 438 1.06 13.42 -6.37
N PHE A 439 1.06 12.83 -5.17
CA PHE A 439 0.90 13.58 -3.94
C PHE A 439 2.16 14.29 -3.48
N GLN A 440 3.34 13.70 -3.72
CA GLN A 440 4.62 14.36 -3.43
C GLN A 440 4.75 15.67 -4.21
N GLN A 441 4.49 15.66 -5.53
CA GLN A 441 4.59 16.87 -6.36
C GLN A 441 3.44 17.83 -6.12
N ALA A 442 2.21 17.34 -5.95
CA ALA A 442 1.04 18.18 -5.67
C ALA A 442 1.17 18.94 -4.34
N SER A 443 1.66 18.28 -3.28
CA SER A 443 1.84 18.92 -1.97
C SER A 443 2.90 20.02 -1.98
N LYS A 444 3.94 19.89 -2.82
CA LYS A 444 4.94 20.97 -3.02
C LYS A 444 4.35 22.23 -3.64
N VAL A 445 3.23 22.12 -4.34
CA VAL A 445 2.54 23.25 -4.99
C VAL A 445 1.17 23.56 -4.36
N GLY A 446 0.97 23.18 -3.10
CA GLY A 446 -0.16 23.65 -2.30
C GLY A 446 -1.40 22.75 -2.27
N PHE A 447 -1.36 21.57 -2.90
CA PHE A 447 -2.49 20.64 -2.90
C PHE A 447 -2.34 19.51 -1.89
N SER A 448 -3.32 19.34 -1.00
CA SER A 448 -3.49 18.08 -0.28
C SER A 448 -3.93 16.95 -1.20
N HIS A 449 -3.93 15.72 -0.67
CA HIS A 449 -4.45 14.55 -1.38
C HIS A 449 -5.92 14.73 -1.78
N SER A 450 -6.75 15.25 -0.85
CA SER A 450 -8.18 15.48 -1.12
C SER A 450 -8.38 16.51 -2.22
N ASN A 451 -7.66 17.63 -2.13
CA ASN A 451 -7.83 18.74 -3.06
C ASN A 451 -7.35 18.40 -4.47
N ILE A 452 -6.21 17.69 -4.63
CA ILE A 452 -5.75 17.27 -5.97
C ILE A 452 -6.70 16.25 -6.61
N LEU A 453 -7.17 15.25 -5.85
CA LEU A 453 -8.08 14.22 -6.37
C LEU A 453 -9.44 14.81 -6.73
N ARG A 454 -10.01 15.67 -5.88
CA ARG A 454 -11.26 16.39 -6.19
C ARG A 454 -11.08 17.30 -7.41
N SER A 455 -9.93 17.98 -7.54
CA SER A 455 -9.63 18.80 -8.72
C SER A 455 -9.62 17.99 -10.01
N ILE A 456 -9.04 16.79 -9.99
CA ILE A 456 -9.03 15.85 -11.11
C ILE A 456 -10.46 15.41 -11.47
N ILE A 457 -11.28 15.05 -10.48
CA ILE A 457 -12.67 14.61 -10.68
C ILE A 457 -13.51 15.76 -11.27
N HIS A 458 -13.44 16.95 -10.68
CA HIS A 458 -14.19 18.12 -11.17
C HIS A 458 -13.74 18.52 -12.58
N ARG A 459 -12.44 18.45 -12.89
CA ARG A 459 -11.93 18.64 -14.24
C ARG A 459 -12.57 17.65 -15.22
N ALA A 460 -12.64 16.38 -14.86
CA ALA A 460 -13.28 15.36 -15.70
C ALA A 460 -14.78 15.64 -15.90
N CYS A 461 -15.51 16.04 -14.85
CA CYS A 461 -16.92 16.41 -14.93
C CYS A 461 -17.17 17.54 -15.95
N LEU A 462 -16.27 18.52 -16.07
CA LEU A 462 -16.39 19.62 -17.03
C LEU A 462 -16.38 19.17 -18.50
N ARG A 463 -15.92 17.94 -18.80
CA ARG A 463 -15.98 17.36 -20.16
C ARG A 463 -17.37 16.87 -20.54
N PHE A 464 -18.27 16.71 -19.57
CA PHE A 464 -19.61 16.17 -19.74
C PHE A 464 -20.65 17.25 -19.41
N PRO A 465 -21.42 17.76 -20.40
CA PRO A 465 -22.37 18.85 -20.18
C PRO A 465 -23.39 18.60 -19.06
N GLU A 466 -23.82 17.36 -18.89
CA GLU A 466 -24.77 16.94 -17.85
C GLU A 466 -24.21 17.04 -16.42
N LEU A 467 -22.87 17.02 -16.28
CA LEU A 467 -22.18 17.09 -14.99
C LEU A 467 -21.57 18.47 -14.70
N ALA A 468 -21.58 19.38 -15.68
CA ALA A 468 -21.00 20.71 -15.51
C ALA A 468 -21.71 21.54 -14.43
N THR A 469 -22.97 21.25 -14.11
CA THR A 469 -23.74 21.92 -13.05
C THR A 469 -23.19 21.63 -11.64
N TYR A 470 -22.72 20.41 -11.37
CA TYR A 470 -22.06 20.05 -10.11
C TYR A 470 -20.78 20.85 -9.84
N SER A 471 -20.22 21.48 -10.88
CA SER A 471 -18.99 22.26 -10.80
C SER A 471 -19.22 23.77 -10.62
N SER A 472 -20.48 24.23 -10.73
CA SER A 472 -20.87 25.65 -10.73
C SER A 472 -21.60 26.12 -9.47
N GLU A 473 -22.33 25.24 -8.76
CA GLU A 473 -23.23 25.67 -7.66
C GLU A 473 -22.99 24.99 -6.28
N SER A 474 -22.23 23.90 -6.19
CA SER A 474 -22.06 23.15 -4.93
C SER A 474 -20.92 23.64 -4.01
N GLY A 475 -20.04 24.52 -4.48
CA GLY A 475 -18.86 25.01 -3.73
C GLY A 475 -19.15 26.00 -2.61
N GLN A 476 -20.42 26.33 -2.31
CA GLN A 476 -20.76 27.26 -1.22
C GLN A 476 -20.80 26.63 0.18
N LEU A 477 -20.66 25.30 0.32
CA LEU A 477 -20.58 24.66 1.64
C LEU A 477 -19.15 24.43 2.11
N ARG A 478 -18.81 25.22 3.14
CA ARG A 478 -17.64 25.24 4.01
C ARG A 478 -16.83 23.93 4.11
N ARG A 479 -15.64 23.93 3.52
CA ARG A 479 -14.41 23.56 4.23
C ARG A 479 -13.53 24.80 4.29
N THR A 480 -13.58 25.50 5.42
CA THR A 480 -12.74 26.67 5.66
C THR A 480 -11.28 26.28 5.49
N SER A 481 -10.66 26.90 4.48
CA SER A 481 -9.24 26.81 4.18
C SER A 481 -8.41 27.01 5.44
N LYS A 482 -7.47 26.09 5.75
CA LYS A 482 -6.32 26.37 6.63
C LYS A 482 -5.40 27.40 5.94
N CYS A 483 -5.89 28.63 5.82
CA CYS A 483 -5.13 29.80 5.40
C CYS A 483 -5.22 30.84 6.52
N LEU A 484 -4.65 30.51 7.68
CA LEU A 484 -4.31 31.52 8.67
C LEU A 484 -3.10 32.29 8.14
N LYS A 485 -3.34 33.54 7.74
CA LYS A 485 -2.28 34.53 7.57
C LYS A 485 -1.50 34.60 8.91
N PRO A 486 -0.16 34.66 8.89
CA PRO A 486 0.60 34.99 10.09
C PRO A 486 0.42 36.48 10.35
N THR A 487 -0.66 36.85 11.04
CA THR A 487 -0.74 38.14 11.70
C THR A 487 -0.41 37.92 13.16
N GLU A 488 0.71 38.49 13.57
CA GLU A 488 1.08 38.77 14.95
C GLU A 488 -0.15 39.28 15.71
N THR A 489 -0.69 38.46 16.60
CA THR A 489 -1.14 38.82 17.96
C THR A 489 -1.87 37.63 18.57
N SER A 490 -1.23 37.08 19.60
CA SER A 490 -1.80 36.16 20.57
C SER A 490 -3.13 36.69 21.14
N LYS A 491 -4.26 36.11 20.72
CA LYS A 491 -5.52 35.98 21.46
C LYS A 491 -6.30 34.80 20.85
N GLY A 492 -6.64 33.83 21.70
CA GLY A 492 -6.92 32.43 21.36
C GLY A 492 -8.03 32.18 20.33
N LEU A 493 -7.77 31.19 19.47
CA LEU A 493 -8.80 30.41 18.78
C LEU A 493 -9.36 29.39 19.79
N GLU A 494 -10.37 29.78 20.57
CA GLU A 494 -11.13 28.85 21.40
C GLU A 494 -11.81 27.81 20.47
N GLY A 495 -11.33 26.56 20.46
CA GLY A 495 -12.04 25.43 19.84
C GLY A 495 -11.23 24.48 18.93
N ILE A 496 -9.98 24.79 18.55
CA ILE A 496 -9.15 23.88 17.74
C ILE A 496 -8.21 23.10 18.66
N HIS A 497 -8.33 21.78 18.68
CA HIS A 497 -7.47 20.91 19.49
C HIS A 497 -6.14 20.62 18.77
N LYS A 498 -5.02 20.90 19.44
CA LYS A 498 -3.67 20.66 18.90
C LYS A 498 -3.29 19.20 19.09
N VAL A 499 -2.81 18.57 18.02
CA VAL A 499 -2.41 17.16 18.03
C VAL A 499 -1.03 17.02 17.39
N PHE A 500 -0.12 16.32 18.06
CA PHE A 500 1.15 15.93 17.48
C PHE A 500 1.19 14.43 17.22
N VAL A 501 1.47 14.01 15.99
CA VAL A 501 1.67 12.60 15.65
C VAL A 501 3.16 12.35 15.54
N ILE A 502 3.74 11.68 16.53
CA ILE A 502 5.19 11.41 16.59
C ILE A 502 5.52 10.01 16.09
N PHE A 503 6.51 9.89 15.21
CA PHE A 503 6.96 8.65 14.59
C PHE A 503 8.46 8.69 14.26
N GLY A 504 9.04 7.59 13.79
CA GLY A 504 10.46 7.43 13.49
C GLY A 504 11.17 6.62 14.58
N GLY A 505 12.27 7.15 15.10
CA GLY A 505 13.14 6.49 16.06
C GLY A 505 14.30 5.72 15.41
N ASP A 506 15.07 5.01 16.24
CA ASP A 506 16.37 4.45 15.86
C ASP A 506 16.35 2.92 15.74
N THR A 507 15.17 2.32 15.82
CA THR A 507 14.98 0.87 15.79
C THR A 507 14.93 0.34 14.35
N SER A 508 14.95 -0.98 14.20
CA SER A 508 14.66 -1.63 12.91
C SER A 508 13.24 -1.38 12.43
N GLU A 509 12.32 -0.97 13.32
CA GLU A 509 10.89 -0.75 13.05
C GLU A 509 10.58 0.69 12.60
N ARG A 510 11.58 1.58 12.54
CA ARG A 510 11.41 3.01 12.22
C ARG A 510 10.68 3.28 10.89
N GLN A 511 10.81 2.40 9.89
CA GLN A 511 10.09 2.56 8.62
C GLN A 511 8.60 2.26 8.75
N VAL A 512 8.25 1.20 9.50
CA VAL A 512 6.84 0.92 9.85
C VAL A 512 6.30 2.07 10.70
N SER A 513 7.14 2.70 11.53
CA SER A 513 6.76 3.84 12.37
C SER A 513 6.40 5.05 11.50
N LEU A 514 7.23 5.38 10.50
CA LEU A 514 6.92 6.43 9.51
C LEU A 514 5.60 6.15 8.79
N MET A 515 5.38 4.92 8.30
CA MET A 515 4.14 4.57 7.59
C MET A 515 2.91 4.68 8.50
N SER A 516 3.02 4.22 9.75
CA SER A 516 1.94 4.31 10.74
C SER A 516 1.62 5.76 11.10
N GLY A 517 2.65 6.56 11.40
CA GLY A 517 2.48 7.97 11.71
C GLY A 517 1.89 8.77 10.55
N THR A 518 2.32 8.49 9.31
CA THR A 518 1.76 9.11 8.11
C THR A 518 0.28 8.76 7.94
N ASN A 519 -0.09 7.49 8.13
CA ASN A 519 -1.48 7.05 8.00
C ASN A 519 -2.38 7.67 9.09
N VAL A 520 -1.94 7.67 10.35
CA VAL A 520 -2.65 8.32 11.46
C VAL A 520 -2.86 9.81 11.16
N TRP A 521 -1.79 10.50 10.76
CA TRP A 521 -1.84 11.93 10.46
C TRP A 521 -2.83 12.26 9.33
N LEU A 522 -2.79 11.52 8.22
CA LEU A 522 -3.72 11.73 7.09
C LEU A 522 -5.18 11.50 7.49
N ASN A 523 -5.47 10.48 8.31
CA ASN A 523 -6.83 10.21 8.77
C ASN A 523 -7.35 11.28 9.74
N LEU A 524 -6.51 11.74 10.68
CA LEU A 524 -6.91 12.78 11.63
C LEU A 524 -7.08 14.17 10.97
N GLN A 525 -6.47 14.41 9.81
CA GLN A 525 -6.66 15.66 9.04
C GLN A 525 -8.07 15.77 8.43
N ALA A 526 -8.89 14.72 8.43
CA ALA A 526 -10.27 14.77 7.96
C ALA A 526 -11.21 15.58 8.87
N PHE A 527 -10.76 15.93 10.08
CA PHE A 527 -11.55 16.58 11.13
C PHE A 527 -11.18 18.06 11.26
N ASP A 528 -12.17 18.95 11.11
CA ASP A 528 -11.97 20.40 11.11
C ASP A 528 -11.68 20.99 12.51
N ASP A 529 -12.01 20.25 13.57
CA ASP A 529 -11.72 20.63 14.97
C ASP A 529 -10.30 20.29 15.41
N LEU A 530 -9.51 19.63 14.56
CA LEU A 530 -8.13 19.22 14.85
C LEU A 530 -7.10 20.02 14.05
N ASP A 531 -6.01 20.37 14.73
CA ASP A 531 -4.78 20.79 14.08
C ASP A 531 -3.64 19.81 14.34
N VAL A 532 -3.45 18.93 13.36
CA VAL A 532 -2.59 17.75 13.46
C VAL A 532 -1.24 18.03 12.78
N THR A 533 -0.17 18.02 13.57
CA THR A 533 1.21 18.22 13.08
C THR A 533 2.00 16.90 13.16
N PRO A 534 2.56 16.42 12.04
CA PRO A 534 3.42 15.24 12.03
C PRO A 534 4.83 15.59 12.52
N CYS A 535 5.40 14.73 13.37
CA CYS A 535 6.67 14.93 14.05
C CYS A 535 7.60 13.73 13.84
N LEU A 536 8.75 13.93 13.19
CA LEU A 536 9.78 12.89 13.07
C LEU A 536 10.72 12.94 14.28
N LEU A 537 10.77 11.85 15.03
CA LEU A 537 11.82 11.56 15.99
C LEU A 537 13.04 10.99 15.25
N ALA A 538 14.16 11.70 15.29
CA ALA A 538 15.40 11.31 14.65
C ALA A 538 16.54 11.19 15.67
N SER A 539 17.52 10.33 15.37
CA SER A 539 18.78 10.29 16.10
C SER A 539 19.55 11.59 15.93
N SER A 540 20.27 12.03 16.98
CA SER A 540 21.20 13.16 16.88
C SER A 540 22.24 12.87 15.81
N ILE A 541 22.40 13.78 14.84
CA ILE A 541 23.43 13.69 13.80
C ILE A 541 24.78 14.06 14.44
N ASP A 542 25.43 13.10 15.12
CA ASP A 542 26.86 13.22 15.42
C ASP A 542 27.66 12.56 14.29
N HIS A 543 28.02 13.35 13.28
CA HIS A 543 29.14 13.06 12.41
C HIS A 543 30.46 13.19 13.19
N SER A 544 30.72 12.28 14.14
CA SER A 544 32.06 12.09 14.69
C SER A 544 32.38 10.60 14.75
N SER A 545 33.18 10.17 13.78
CA SER A 545 33.95 8.94 13.81
C SER A 545 34.90 8.94 15.01
N THR A 546 34.46 8.43 16.16
CA THR A 546 35.37 7.96 17.21
C THR A 546 34.74 6.81 17.97
N THR A 547 35.40 5.67 17.86
CA THR A 547 35.24 4.46 18.66
C THR A 547 35.37 4.77 20.15
N ASP A 548 34.27 4.69 20.89
CA ASP A 548 34.29 4.27 22.30
C ASP A 548 32.91 3.69 22.64
N SER A 549 32.84 2.37 22.71
CA SER A 549 31.62 1.58 22.82
C SER A 549 31.10 1.38 24.24
N ASP A 550 31.76 1.95 25.26
CA ASP A 550 31.55 1.50 26.65
C ASP A 550 30.81 2.52 27.55
N LYS A 551 30.17 3.55 26.96
CA LYS A 551 29.26 4.47 27.67
C LYS A 551 28.08 4.87 26.79
N LYS A 552 27.11 3.98 26.59
CA LYS A 552 25.84 4.26 25.89
C LYS A 552 24.61 3.92 26.73
N GLU A 553 24.49 4.52 27.92
CA GLU A 553 23.16 5.04 28.26
C GLU A 553 23.03 6.32 27.43
N SER A 554 22.51 6.16 26.20
CA SER A 554 22.28 7.27 25.28
C SER A 554 21.46 8.33 25.99
N ASP A 555 22.00 9.55 26.09
CA ASP A 555 21.26 10.68 26.64
C ASP A 555 20.00 10.87 25.79
N VAL A 556 18.83 10.41 26.28
CA VAL A 556 17.54 10.53 25.59
C VAL A 556 17.26 11.98 25.18
N SER A 557 17.91 12.93 25.85
CA SER A 557 17.78 14.35 25.55
C SER A 557 18.59 14.88 24.38
N SER A 558 19.51 14.10 23.80
CA SER A 558 20.19 14.48 22.56
C SER A 558 19.36 14.20 21.30
N ARG A 559 18.28 13.41 21.41
CA ARG A 559 17.38 13.10 20.27
C ARG A 559 16.71 14.36 19.75
N GLU A 560 16.53 14.42 18.43
CA GLU A 560 15.89 15.55 17.75
C GLU A 560 14.45 15.20 17.35
N VAL A 561 13.57 16.19 17.40
CA VAL A 561 12.21 16.10 16.88
C VAL A 561 12.00 17.18 15.82
N TRP A 562 11.59 16.76 14.63
CA TRP A 562 11.32 17.63 13.50
C TRP A 562 9.82 17.75 13.27
N LEU A 563 9.27 18.96 13.35
CA LEU A 563 7.93 19.27 12.88
C LEU A 563 7.94 19.34 11.36
N LEU A 564 7.13 18.50 10.73
CA LEU A 564 7.18 18.30 9.29
C LEU A 564 6.05 19.07 8.59
N PRO A 565 6.35 19.84 7.53
CA PRO A 565 5.33 20.30 6.60
C PRO A 565 4.82 19.12 5.76
N TYR A 566 3.58 19.25 5.25
CA TYR A 566 2.86 18.19 4.52
C TYR A 566 3.74 17.46 3.49
N SER A 567 4.50 18.19 2.68
CA SER A 567 5.28 17.63 1.58
C SER A 567 6.48 16.76 1.98
N LEU A 568 6.98 16.91 3.22
CA LEU A 568 8.16 16.20 3.70
C LEU A 568 7.82 14.87 4.39
N VAL A 569 6.58 14.71 4.86
CA VAL A 569 6.09 13.46 5.46
C VAL A 569 5.97 12.34 4.40
N LEU A 570 5.67 12.72 3.16
CA LEU A 570 5.37 11.79 2.07
C LEU A 570 6.63 11.15 1.47
N ARG A 571 7.34 10.33 2.26
CA ARG A 571 8.55 9.59 1.89
C ARG A 571 8.45 8.14 2.33
N HIS A 572 9.27 7.28 1.75
CA HIS A 572 9.25 5.85 2.05
C HIS A 572 10.15 5.50 3.23
N THR A 573 11.16 6.31 3.53
CA THR A 573 12.06 6.07 4.65
C THR A 573 12.26 7.27 5.57
N THR A 574 12.55 7.01 6.84
CA THR A 574 12.88 8.06 7.84
C THR A 574 14.09 8.90 7.44
N GLU A 575 15.04 8.28 6.75
CA GLU A 575 16.27 8.88 6.25
C GLU A 575 15.95 9.87 5.12
N GLU A 576 15.09 9.47 4.16
CA GLU A 576 14.61 10.38 3.12
C GLU A 576 13.86 11.59 3.70
N VAL A 577 13.07 11.40 4.76
CA VAL A 577 12.40 12.52 5.44
C VAL A 577 13.44 13.47 6.05
N LEU A 578 14.45 12.93 6.73
CA LEU A 578 15.50 13.71 7.37
C LEU A 578 16.34 14.47 6.34
N ASP A 579 16.80 13.81 5.28
CA ASP A 579 17.54 14.42 4.18
C ASP A 579 16.72 15.55 3.54
N ALA A 580 15.42 15.32 3.31
CA ALA A 580 14.53 16.33 2.76
C ALA A 580 14.29 17.51 3.73
N CYS A 581 14.35 17.28 5.06
CA CYS A 581 14.32 18.36 6.05
C CYS A 581 15.58 19.22 5.97
N MET A 582 16.75 18.58 5.88
CA MET A 582 18.04 19.25 5.75
C MET A 582 18.12 20.07 4.45
N GLU A 583 17.68 19.51 3.32
CA GLU A 583 17.56 20.25 2.06
C GLU A 583 16.59 21.43 2.15
N ALA A 584 15.46 21.28 2.85
CA ALA A 584 14.43 22.32 2.93
C ALA A 584 14.86 23.55 3.75
N ILE A 585 15.78 23.39 4.70
CA ILE A 585 16.33 24.50 5.50
C ILE A 585 17.59 25.12 4.89
N GLU A 586 18.21 24.48 3.89
CA GLU A 586 19.36 25.04 3.20
C GLU A 586 18.96 26.33 2.44
N PRO A 587 19.56 27.50 2.73
CA PRO A 587 19.04 28.79 2.23
C PRO A 587 18.93 28.90 0.70
N ALA A 588 19.94 28.41 -0.03
CA ALA A 588 19.93 28.45 -1.50
C ALA A 588 18.84 27.56 -2.09
N ARG A 589 18.69 26.35 -1.52
CA ARG A 589 17.70 25.37 -1.93
C ARG A 589 16.28 25.81 -1.61
N ALA A 590 16.07 26.39 -0.43
CA ALA A 590 14.79 26.97 -0.01
C ALA A 590 14.36 28.11 -0.95
N ALA A 591 15.26 29.02 -1.29
CA ALA A 591 14.99 30.13 -2.21
C ALA A 591 14.62 29.64 -3.62
N LEU A 592 15.39 28.67 -4.16
CA LEU A 592 15.10 28.05 -5.46
C LEU A 592 13.74 27.34 -5.46
N THR A 593 13.46 26.57 -4.42
CA THR A 593 12.20 25.82 -4.27
C THR A 593 11.01 26.78 -4.20
N SER A 594 11.10 27.84 -3.39
CA SER A 594 10.03 28.83 -3.27
C SER A 594 9.80 29.57 -4.59
N HIS A 595 10.87 29.93 -5.31
CA HIS A 595 10.75 30.55 -6.65
C HIS A 595 9.99 29.65 -7.64
N LEU A 596 10.41 28.39 -7.78
CA LEU A 596 9.79 27.43 -8.68
C LEU A 596 8.35 27.09 -8.27
N ARG A 597 8.12 26.90 -6.96
CA ARG A 597 6.77 26.68 -6.39
C ARG A 597 5.83 27.81 -6.76
N ASN A 598 6.23 29.06 -6.54
CA ASN A 598 5.40 30.23 -6.84
C ASN A 598 5.09 30.32 -8.34
N GLN A 599 6.04 29.98 -9.21
CA GLN A 599 5.80 29.93 -10.65
C GLN A 599 4.69 28.92 -10.99
N VAL A 600 4.81 27.67 -10.53
CA VAL A 600 3.82 26.61 -10.81
C VAL A 600 2.45 26.96 -10.22
N MET A 601 2.42 27.46 -8.99
CA MET A 601 1.17 27.84 -8.33
C MET A 601 0.46 28.98 -9.06
N ASN A 602 1.18 29.96 -9.62
CA ASN A 602 0.57 31.01 -10.42
C ASN A 602 -0.07 30.45 -11.70
N GLU A 603 0.61 29.54 -12.39
CA GLU A 603 0.08 28.87 -13.60
C GLU A 603 -1.18 28.05 -13.26
N LEU A 604 -1.15 27.28 -12.16
CA LEU A 604 -2.30 26.53 -11.65
C LEU A 604 -3.46 27.47 -11.29
N MET A 605 -3.21 28.54 -10.54
CA MET A 605 -4.23 29.52 -10.17
C MET A 605 -4.85 30.17 -11.40
N GLU A 606 -4.05 30.49 -12.41
CA GLU A 606 -4.55 31.12 -13.64
C GLU A 606 -5.58 30.24 -14.36
N GLY A 607 -5.34 28.93 -14.42
CA GLY A 607 -6.29 27.96 -14.98
C GLY A 607 -7.46 27.69 -14.05
N LEU A 608 -7.20 27.39 -12.79
CA LEU A 608 -8.19 26.86 -11.85
C LEU A 608 -9.15 27.90 -11.30
N LYS A 609 -8.73 29.17 -11.11
CA LYS A 609 -9.62 30.24 -10.60
C LYS A 609 -10.81 30.53 -11.51
N LYS A 610 -10.79 30.05 -12.74
CA LYS A 610 -11.89 30.16 -13.71
C LYS A 610 -13.05 29.24 -13.35
N HIS A 611 -12.82 28.25 -12.48
CA HIS A 611 -13.80 27.25 -12.10
C HIS A 611 -14.36 27.52 -10.71
N GLY A 612 -15.69 27.54 -10.57
CA GLY A 612 -16.37 27.89 -9.31
C GLY A 612 -16.14 26.90 -8.16
N TRP A 613 -15.77 25.65 -8.47
CA TRP A 613 -15.47 24.61 -7.48
C TRP A 613 -14.09 24.76 -6.82
N PHE A 614 -13.15 25.48 -7.44
CA PHE A 614 -11.79 25.61 -6.91
C PHE A 614 -11.72 26.73 -5.88
N MET A 615 -11.61 26.36 -4.60
CA MET A 615 -11.56 27.31 -3.47
C MET A 615 -10.15 27.80 -3.12
N GLY A 616 -9.12 27.32 -3.84
CA GLY A 616 -7.72 27.62 -3.58
C GLY A 616 -6.93 26.42 -3.06
N PHE A 617 -5.67 26.70 -2.73
CA PHE A 617 -4.73 25.72 -2.18
C PHE A 617 -4.92 25.57 -0.67
N ASP A 618 -4.72 24.35 -0.17
CA ASP A 618 -4.95 23.96 1.21
C ASP A 618 -3.67 23.57 1.96
N ILE A 619 -2.51 23.63 1.29
CA ILE A 619 -1.18 23.51 1.90
C ILE A 619 -0.39 24.81 1.75
N THR A 620 0.19 25.26 2.86
CA THR A 620 1.04 26.45 2.94
C THR A 620 2.52 26.12 2.72
N ASP A 621 3.31 27.11 2.32
CA ASP A 621 4.77 26.99 2.20
C ASP A 621 5.40 27.16 3.58
N GLN A 622 5.65 26.05 4.27
CA GLN A 622 6.26 26.03 5.60
C GLN A 622 7.57 25.26 5.56
N GLN A 623 8.58 25.80 6.24
CA GLN A 623 9.83 25.09 6.49
C GLN A 623 9.67 24.14 7.69
N PRO A 624 10.38 23.01 7.70
CA PRO A 624 10.41 22.15 8.88
C PRO A 624 11.10 22.86 10.05
N VAL A 625 10.68 22.53 11.26
CA VAL A 625 11.23 23.12 12.49
C VAL A 625 11.85 22.02 13.34
N ARG A 626 13.08 22.24 13.79
CA ARG A 626 13.86 21.29 14.59
C ARG A 626 13.86 21.69 16.06
N TYR A 627 13.66 20.72 16.93
CA TYR A 627 13.76 20.83 18.38
C TYR A 627 14.62 19.70 18.94
N SER A 628 15.27 19.89 20.09
CA SER A 628 15.60 18.74 20.93
C SER A 628 14.32 18.10 21.50
N LEU A 629 14.35 16.81 21.85
CA LEU A 629 13.19 16.12 22.42
C LEU A 629 12.65 16.86 23.67
N LYS A 630 13.53 17.38 24.52
CA LYS A 630 13.12 18.16 25.71
C LYS A 630 12.42 19.47 25.35
N GLU A 631 12.93 20.20 24.36
CA GLU A 631 12.30 21.45 23.89
C GLU A 631 10.95 21.18 23.24
N TRP A 632 10.84 20.10 22.45
CA TRP A 632 9.59 19.70 21.81
C TRP A 632 8.51 19.33 22.83
N ILE A 633 8.85 18.59 23.91
CA ILE A 633 7.90 18.26 24.98
C ILE A 633 7.39 19.53 25.66
N LYS A 634 8.29 20.48 25.99
CA LYS A 634 7.88 21.77 26.56
C LYS A 634 6.96 22.53 25.60
N PHE A 635 7.29 22.56 24.32
CA PHE A 635 6.46 23.18 23.30
C PHE A 635 5.08 22.51 23.21
N ALA A 636 5.00 21.17 23.25
CA ALA A 636 3.75 20.43 23.25
C ALA A 636 2.85 20.77 24.44
N LYS A 637 3.45 20.96 25.63
CA LYS A 637 2.74 21.46 26.82
C LYS A 637 2.25 22.90 26.64
N GLU A 638 3.10 23.79 26.14
CA GLU A 638 2.76 25.21 25.94
C GLU A 638 1.58 25.42 24.99
N VAL A 639 1.43 24.55 23.99
CA VAL A 639 0.31 24.60 23.03
C VAL A 639 -0.86 23.67 23.40
N GLU A 640 -0.84 23.08 24.60
CA GLU A 640 -1.88 22.17 25.12
C GLU A 640 -2.19 21.02 24.13
N ALA A 641 -1.15 20.43 23.54
CA ALA A 641 -1.31 19.37 22.56
C ALA A 641 -1.56 17.98 23.18
N THR A 642 -2.34 17.16 22.48
CA THR A 642 -2.34 15.70 22.68
C THR A 642 -1.33 15.04 21.75
N VAL A 643 -0.53 14.11 22.26
CA VAL A 643 0.50 13.40 21.49
C VAL A 643 0.01 12.02 21.08
N PHE A 644 -0.17 11.81 19.78
CA PHE A 644 -0.38 10.48 19.23
C PHE A 644 0.98 9.80 18.99
N ILE A 645 1.26 8.73 19.73
CA ILE A 645 2.51 7.98 19.63
C ILE A 645 2.38 6.92 18.54
N SER A 646 3.22 7.02 17.52
CA SER A 646 3.39 6.02 16.46
C SER A 646 4.86 5.60 16.32
N VAL A 647 5.68 5.86 17.33
CA VAL A 647 7.08 5.40 17.44
C VAL A 647 7.07 3.91 17.81
N HIS A 648 7.58 3.05 16.92
CA HIS A 648 7.63 1.59 17.14
C HIS A 648 8.99 1.15 17.69
N GLY A 649 8.94 0.25 18.66
CA GLY A 649 10.10 -0.26 19.38
C GLY A 649 10.81 0.80 20.24
N GLY A 650 11.74 0.34 21.08
CA GLY A 650 12.58 1.20 21.92
C GLY A 650 11.74 2.19 22.75
N ILE A 651 12.12 3.48 22.71
CA ILE A 651 11.51 4.51 23.57
C ILE A 651 10.01 4.71 23.35
N GLY A 652 9.48 4.28 22.20
CA GLY A 652 8.06 4.36 21.88
C GLY A 652 7.22 3.31 22.59
N GLU A 653 7.81 2.19 23.02
CA GLU A 653 7.09 1.03 23.58
C GLU A 653 7.59 0.58 24.96
N ASP A 654 8.78 1.01 25.39
CA ASP A 654 9.39 0.60 26.65
C ASP A 654 8.96 1.46 27.87
N GLY A 655 8.15 2.49 27.64
CA GLY A 655 7.69 3.44 28.66
C GLY A 655 8.53 4.71 28.79
N THR A 656 9.63 4.85 28.03
CA THR A 656 10.53 6.01 28.11
C THR A 656 9.87 7.29 27.61
N LEU A 657 9.32 7.30 26.39
CA LEU A 657 8.64 8.48 25.85
C LEU A 657 7.38 8.81 26.67
N GLN A 658 6.63 7.78 27.08
CA GLN A 658 5.48 7.89 27.95
C GLN A 658 5.85 8.60 29.26
N SER A 659 6.96 8.20 29.90
CA SER A 659 7.38 8.80 31.16
C SER A 659 7.76 10.27 31.02
N LEU A 660 8.30 10.67 29.86
CA LEU A 660 8.64 12.07 29.61
C LEU A 660 7.38 12.92 29.38
N LEU A 661 6.34 12.37 28.75
CA LEU A 661 5.06 13.04 28.54
C LEU A 661 4.24 13.12 29.83
N GLU A 662 4.16 12.02 30.61
CA GLU A 662 3.49 11.99 31.92
C GLU A 662 4.13 13.00 32.90
N ALA A 663 5.46 13.13 32.90
CA ALA A 663 6.17 14.07 33.77
C ALA A 663 5.80 15.55 33.52
N GLU A 664 5.33 15.87 32.31
CA GLU A 664 4.91 17.21 31.93
C GLU A 664 3.38 17.36 31.86
N GLU A 665 2.63 16.32 32.27
CA GLU A 665 1.16 16.26 32.21
C GLU A 665 0.60 16.43 30.79
N ILE A 666 1.28 15.87 29.79
CA ILE A 666 0.85 15.91 28.39
C ILE A 666 0.04 14.64 28.05
N PRO A 667 -1.21 14.75 27.57
CA PRO A 667 -2.00 13.59 27.18
C PRO A 667 -1.42 12.93 25.94
N TYR A 668 -1.48 11.59 25.90
CA TYR A 668 -0.95 10.84 24.77
C TYR A 668 -1.72 9.54 24.51
N SER A 669 -1.56 8.97 23.32
CA SER A 669 -2.26 7.75 22.90
C SER A 669 -1.57 6.47 23.36
N GLY A 670 -2.36 5.43 23.67
CA GLY A 670 -1.84 4.10 24.01
C GLY A 670 -1.43 3.92 25.48
N PRO A 671 -0.82 2.77 25.83
CA PRO A 671 -0.63 2.36 27.23
C PRO A 671 0.29 3.27 28.06
N GLY A 672 0.10 3.24 29.39
CA GLY A 672 0.91 3.97 30.38
C GLY A 672 2.31 3.39 30.58
N VAL A 673 3.20 4.14 31.25
CA VAL A 673 4.62 3.74 31.49
C VAL A 673 4.76 2.30 32.01
N LYS A 674 3.98 1.97 33.04
CA LYS A 674 4.04 0.64 33.69
C LYS A 674 3.62 -0.47 32.72
N ALA A 675 2.55 -0.25 31.97
CA ALA A 675 2.00 -1.22 31.03
C ALA A 675 2.96 -1.45 29.86
N SER A 676 3.47 -0.37 29.26
CA SER A 676 4.53 -0.38 28.23
C SER A 676 5.75 -1.19 28.68
N LYS A 677 6.31 -0.87 29.85
CA LYS A 677 7.48 -1.57 30.39
C LYS A 677 7.24 -3.07 30.63
N ILE A 678 6.07 -3.46 31.12
CA ILE A 678 5.72 -4.87 31.34
C ILE A 678 5.58 -5.60 30.00
N CYS A 679 4.88 -5.00 29.03
CA CYS A 679 4.57 -5.62 27.74
C CYS A 679 5.79 -5.75 26.83
N MET A 680 6.73 -4.79 26.90
CA MET A 680 8.00 -4.88 26.17
C MET A 680 8.87 -6.06 26.64
N ASP A 681 8.71 -6.50 27.89
CA ASP A 681 9.42 -7.65 28.45
C ASP A 681 8.50 -8.88 28.47
N LYS A 682 8.71 -9.78 27.50
CA LYS A 682 7.89 -11.00 27.32
C LYS A 682 7.93 -11.94 28.54
N VAL A 683 8.92 -11.81 29.43
CA VAL A 683 8.99 -12.57 30.70
C VAL A 683 8.13 -11.89 31.74
N ALA A 684 8.26 -10.57 31.90
CA ALA A 684 7.45 -9.79 32.83
C ALA A 684 5.95 -9.89 32.50
N THR A 685 5.60 -9.86 31.22
CA THR A 685 4.22 -10.06 30.75
C THR A 685 3.66 -11.40 31.22
N SER A 686 4.40 -12.50 31.05
CA SER A 686 3.91 -13.81 31.50
C SER A 686 3.81 -13.89 33.02
N LEU A 687 4.78 -13.37 33.76
CA LEU A 687 4.70 -13.32 35.22
C LEU A 687 3.47 -12.54 35.72
N ALA A 688 3.10 -11.45 35.04
CA ALA A 688 1.91 -10.67 35.35
C ALA A 688 0.61 -11.46 35.11
N LEU A 689 0.60 -12.42 34.18
CA LEU A 689 -0.59 -13.17 33.77
C LEU A 689 -0.72 -14.57 34.38
N ASN A 690 0.34 -15.14 34.95
CA ASN A 690 0.37 -16.53 35.47
C ASN A 690 -0.80 -16.88 36.40
N HIS A 691 -1.26 -15.93 37.21
CA HIS A 691 -2.35 -16.14 38.17
C HIS A 691 -3.74 -16.31 37.51
N LEU A 692 -3.86 -16.07 36.20
CA LEU A 692 -5.10 -16.19 35.43
C LEU A 692 -5.27 -17.57 34.76
N GLY A 693 -4.37 -18.52 35.02
CA GLY A 693 -4.42 -19.88 34.45
C GLY A 693 -5.77 -20.56 34.61
N ASP A 694 -6.35 -20.49 35.82
CA ASP A 694 -7.66 -21.08 36.14
C ASP A 694 -8.83 -20.39 35.41
N MET A 695 -8.60 -19.20 34.83
CA MET A 695 -9.57 -18.45 34.02
C MET A 695 -9.41 -18.74 32.52
N GLY A 696 -8.51 -19.64 32.14
CA GLY A 696 -8.23 -20.02 30.76
C GLY A 696 -7.34 -19.02 30.01
N VAL A 697 -6.57 -18.21 30.74
CA VAL A 697 -5.48 -17.38 30.22
C VAL A 697 -4.17 -18.06 30.58
N LEU A 698 -3.48 -18.57 29.56
CA LEU A 698 -2.27 -19.37 29.68
C LEU A 698 -1.05 -18.57 29.20
N THR A 699 0.10 -18.93 29.72
CA THR A 699 1.40 -18.40 29.31
C THR A 699 2.36 -19.55 29.03
N ILE A 700 3.23 -19.39 28.03
CA ILE A 700 4.18 -20.44 27.67
C ILE A 700 5.29 -20.52 28.72
N ASN A 701 5.57 -21.74 29.21
CA ASN A 701 6.70 -21.99 30.08
C ASN A 701 8.01 -21.68 29.34
N LYS A 702 8.93 -20.96 29.97
CA LYS A 702 10.11 -20.42 29.29
C LYS A 702 11.35 -20.39 30.20
N ASP A 703 12.51 -20.54 29.58
CA ASP A 703 13.82 -20.35 30.21
C ASP A 703 14.52 -19.15 29.58
N VAL A 704 15.25 -18.37 30.38
CA VAL A 704 15.91 -17.15 29.92
C VAL A 704 17.41 -17.32 30.13
N LYS A 705 18.19 -17.09 29.09
CA LYS A 705 19.66 -17.11 29.14
C LYS A 705 20.21 -15.77 28.72
N ARG A 706 21.31 -15.35 29.37
CA ARG A 706 22.12 -14.24 28.87
C ARG A 706 22.91 -14.68 27.64
N LYS A 707 23.15 -13.76 26.72
CA LYS A 707 24.03 -13.98 25.56
C LYS A 707 25.37 -14.59 25.98
N GLU A 708 26.01 -14.03 27.00
CA GLU A 708 27.33 -14.46 27.46
C GLU A 708 27.29 -15.88 28.06
N GLU A 709 26.16 -16.28 28.66
CA GLU A 709 25.99 -17.64 29.19
C GLU A 709 25.83 -18.65 28.05
N LEU A 710 25.02 -18.31 27.04
CA LEU A 710 24.81 -19.13 25.85
C LEU A 710 26.12 -19.39 25.09
N LEU A 711 26.97 -18.37 24.97
CA LEU A 711 28.24 -18.46 24.25
C LEU A 711 29.34 -19.21 25.02
N LYS A 712 29.23 -19.31 26.36
CA LYS A 712 30.25 -19.98 27.21
C LYS A 712 29.97 -21.46 27.46
N MET A 713 28.70 -21.87 27.45
CA MET A 713 28.33 -23.25 27.77
C MET A 713 28.46 -24.17 26.55
N PRO A 714 28.84 -25.46 26.73
CA PRO A 714 28.79 -26.42 25.64
C PRO A 714 27.36 -26.54 25.07
N ILE A 715 27.22 -26.42 23.75
CA ILE A 715 25.91 -26.40 23.07
C ILE A 715 25.09 -27.67 23.37
N LEU A 716 25.71 -28.85 23.34
CA LEU A 716 25.03 -30.11 23.67
C LEU A 716 24.46 -30.13 25.08
N GLN A 717 25.22 -29.64 26.06
CA GLN A 717 24.76 -29.54 27.45
C GLN A 717 23.60 -28.55 27.56
N THR A 718 23.75 -27.37 26.95
CA THR A 718 22.71 -26.33 26.94
C THR A 718 21.41 -26.85 26.34
N TRP A 719 21.48 -27.59 25.23
CA TRP A 719 20.32 -28.22 24.59
C TRP A 719 19.64 -29.23 25.52
N HIS A 720 20.41 -30.12 26.17
CA HIS A 720 19.85 -31.12 27.09
C HIS A 720 19.21 -30.46 28.33
N ASP A 721 19.86 -29.43 28.89
CA ASP A 721 19.33 -28.69 30.03
C ASP A 721 18.00 -27.99 29.67
N LEU A 722 17.94 -27.34 28.50
CA LEU A 722 16.74 -26.64 28.03
C LEU A 722 15.58 -27.61 27.74
N THR A 723 15.82 -28.66 26.94
CA THR A 723 14.79 -29.64 26.57
C THR A 723 14.27 -30.45 27.75
N SER A 724 15.14 -30.78 28.72
CA SER A 724 14.73 -31.43 29.96
C SER A 724 13.89 -30.51 30.85
N LYS A 725 14.32 -29.24 31.03
CA LYS A 725 13.62 -28.26 31.87
C LYS A 725 12.26 -27.85 31.30
N LEU A 726 12.19 -27.67 29.98
CA LEU A 726 10.98 -27.24 29.27
C LEU A 726 10.09 -28.41 28.82
N GLN A 727 10.56 -29.65 29.01
CA GLN A 727 9.85 -30.89 28.68
C GLN A 727 9.37 -30.94 27.22
N CYS A 728 10.26 -30.62 26.28
CA CYS A 728 9.94 -30.54 24.87
C CYS A 728 11.08 -31.03 23.98
N GLU A 729 10.75 -31.50 22.77
CA GLU A 729 11.72 -31.93 21.76
C GLU A 729 12.13 -30.80 20.81
N THR A 730 11.28 -29.79 20.65
CA THR A 730 11.50 -28.63 19.78
C THR A 730 11.37 -27.35 20.59
N LEU A 731 12.31 -26.43 20.37
CA LEU A 731 12.35 -25.12 21.02
C LEU A 731 12.08 -24.00 20.02
N CYS A 732 11.47 -22.93 20.52
CA CYS A 732 11.47 -21.62 19.91
C CYS A 732 12.47 -20.75 20.69
N ILE A 733 13.38 -20.09 19.99
CA ILE A 733 14.29 -19.08 20.55
C ILE A 733 13.87 -17.69 20.04
N LYS A 734 13.85 -16.69 20.93
CA LYS A 734 13.54 -15.30 20.58
C LYS A 734 14.17 -14.29 21.53
N PRO A 735 14.41 -13.03 21.11
CA PRO A 735 14.83 -11.97 22.02
C PRO A 735 13.77 -11.65 23.08
N ALA A 736 14.21 -11.24 24.27
CA ALA A 736 13.30 -10.90 25.35
C ALA A 736 12.57 -9.55 25.17
N ARG A 737 13.24 -8.57 24.55
CA ARG A 737 12.83 -7.16 24.49
C ARG A 737 12.84 -6.53 23.10
N ASP A 738 13.02 -7.32 22.04
CA ASP A 738 12.97 -6.83 20.67
C ASP A 738 11.64 -7.22 20.00
N GLY A 739 11.33 -6.53 18.88
CA GLY A 739 10.10 -6.68 18.12
C GLY A 739 9.79 -8.12 17.69
N CYS A 740 8.52 -8.33 17.37
CA CYS A 740 7.81 -9.63 17.26
C CYS A 740 8.48 -10.69 16.37
N SER A 741 9.29 -10.28 15.40
CA SER A 741 9.79 -11.16 14.33
C SER A 741 11.31 -11.18 14.16
N THR A 742 12.04 -10.37 14.92
CA THR A 742 13.50 -10.30 14.80
C THR A 742 14.14 -11.37 15.68
N GLY A 743 15.01 -12.20 15.11
CA GLY A 743 15.75 -13.22 15.82
C GLY A 743 14.91 -14.42 16.29
N VAL A 744 13.69 -14.60 15.79
CA VAL A 744 12.84 -15.74 16.15
C VAL A 744 13.22 -16.97 15.31
N ALA A 745 13.52 -18.09 15.95
CA ALA A 745 13.89 -19.33 15.27
C ALA A 745 13.29 -20.58 15.94
N ARG A 746 12.94 -21.57 15.11
CA ARG A 746 12.57 -22.93 15.55
C ARG A 746 13.82 -23.80 15.54
N LEU A 747 14.21 -24.32 16.71
CA LEU A 747 15.34 -25.21 16.90
C LEU A 747 14.83 -26.63 17.14
N CYS A 748 15.31 -27.60 16.37
CA CYS A 748 14.91 -29.01 16.47
C CYS A 748 16.03 -29.92 17.01
N CYS A 749 17.26 -29.44 17.03
CA CYS A 749 18.40 -30.17 17.58
C CYS A 749 19.49 -29.23 18.11
N ALA A 750 20.52 -29.82 18.73
CA ALA A 750 21.65 -29.08 19.27
C ALA A 750 22.46 -28.35 18.17
N GLU A 751 22.51 -28.88 16.95
CA GLU A 751 23.18 -28.26 15.81
C GLU A 751 22.51 -26.93 15.41
N ASP A 752 21.18 -26.86 15.45
CA ASP A 752 20.43 -25.62 15.17
C ASP A 752 20.79 -24.53 16.21
N LEU A 753 20.88 -24.92 17.48
CA LEU A 753 21.31 -24.03 18.56
C LEU A 753 22.74 -23.51 18.34
N ALA A 754 23.65 -24.35 17.83
CA ALA A 754 25.01 -23.94 17.50
C ALA A 754 25.03 -22.89 16.38
N VAL A 755 24.23 -23.07 15.33
CA VAL A 755 24.11 -22.11 14.22
C VAL A 755 23.58 -20.76 14.72
N TYR A 756 22.54 -20.78 15.55
CA TYR A 756 21.99 -19.54 16.12
C TYR A 756 22.98 -18.84 17.05
N ALA A 757 23.61 -19.58 17.97
CA ALA A 757 24.60 -19.02 18.90
C ALA A 757 25.78 -18.38 18.15
N LYS A 758 26.25 -19.03 17.09
CA LYS A 758 27.29 -18.47 16.22
C LYS A 758 26.83 -17.19 15.52
N ALA A 759 25.60 -17.14 15.02
CA ALA A 759 25.07 -15.94 14.38
C ALA A 759 25.01 -14.75 15.35
N VAL A 760 24.69 -15.01 16.62
CA VAL A 760 24.71 -14.02 17.70
C VAL A 760 26.13 -13.56 18.03
N ASP A 761 27.10 -14.48 18.08
CA ASP A 761 28.51 -14.18 18.34
C ASP A 761 29.14 -13.33 17.22
N ASP A 762 28.92 -13.75 15.97
CA ASP A 762 29.40 -13.09 14.75
C ASP A 762 28.65 -11.76 14.46
N CYS A 763 27.66 -11.39 15.29
CA CYS A 763 26.80 -10.22 15.11
C CYS A 763 26.19 -10.15 13.69
N LEU A 764 25.78 -11.30 13.16
CA LEU A 764 25.19 -11.37 11.83
C LEU A 764 23.89 -10.57 11.80
N LEU A 765 23.68 -9.82 10.72
CA LEU A 765 22.40 -9.12 10.50
C LEU A 765 21.29 -10.10 10.09
N ARG A 766 21.64 -11.25 9.50
CA ARG A 766 20.70 -12.24 8.97
C ARG A 766 21.27 -13.67 9.04
N ILE A 767 20.40 -14.65 9.28
CA ILE A 767 20.67 -16.08 9.10
C ILE A 767 20.04 -16.51 7.75
N PRO A 768 20.83 -17.06 6.81
CA PRO A 768 20.33 -17.52 5.51
C PRO A 768 19.23 -18.59 5.61
N PRO A 769 18.33 -18.69 4.61
CA PRO A 769 17.33 -19.76 4.55
C PRO A 769 17.97 -21.15 4.63
N ASN A 770 17.28 -22.11 5.27
CA ASN A 770 17.68 -23.51 5.40
C ASN A 770 19.09 -23.71 6.01
N SER A 771 19.49 -22.82 6.91
CA SER A 771 20.68 -22.97 7.75
C SER A 771 20.45 -23.93 8.94
N PHE A 772 19.20 -24.18 9.31
CA PHE A 772 18.79 -25.14 10.33
C PHE A 772 18.32 -26.48 9.74
N SER A 773 18.14 -27.47 10.61
CA SER A 773 17.72 -28.84 10.31
C SER A 773 16.34 -28.94 9.66
N LYS A 774 15.42 -28.04 10.00
CA LYS A 774 14.13 -27.85 9.30
C LYS A 774 14.22 -26.70 8.31
N ALA A 775 13.46 -26.82 7.22
CA ALA A 775 13.35 -25.77 6.23
C ALA A 775 12.83 -24.47 6.87
N HIS A 776 13.47 -23.36 6.51
CA HIS A 776 13.12 -22.04 7.02
C HIS A 776 13.56 -20.96 6.03
N GLY A 777 12.82 -19.85 5.98
CA GLY A 777 13.20 -18.63 5.25
C GLY A 777 14.32 -17.85 5.94
N MET A 778 14.68 -16.69 5.39
CA MET A 778 15.68 -15.81 5.96
C MET A 778 15.22 -15.31 7.35
N ILE A 779 16.11 -15.32 8.34
CA ILE A 779 15.83 -14.78 9.68
C ILE A 779 16.64 -13.51 9.86
N GLU A 780 15.98 -12.39 10.13
CA GLU A 780 16.67 -11.14 10.48
C GLU A 780 17.05 -11.18 11.95
N MET A 781 18.27 -10.75 12.28
CA MET A 781 18.80 -10.80 13.64
C MET A 781 18.85 -9.38 14.23
N PRO A 782 18.63 -9.20 15.54
CA PRO A 782 18.73 -7.89 16.17
C PRO A 782 20.17 -7.37 16.10
N ASN A 783 20.32 -6.07 15.84
CA ASN A 783 21.62 -5.40 15.85
C ASN A 783 21.54 -4.12 16.70
N PRO A 784 22.26 -4.02 17.85
CA PRO A 784 23.17 -5.05 18.39
C PRO A 784 22.43 -6.33 18.83
N PRO A 785 23.14 -7.47 18.96
CA PRO A 785 22.52 -8.71 19.43
C PRO A 785 21.90 -8.56 20.83
N PRO A 786 20.78 -9.26 21.11
CA PRO A 786 20.06 -9.10 22.36
C PRO A 786 20.86 -9.63 23.55
N GLU A 787 20.75 -8.95 24.70
CA GLU A 787 21.38 -9.41 25.94
C GLU A 787 20.70 -10.66 26.53
N LEU A 788 19.38 -10.76 26.36
CA LEU A 788 18.55 -11.83 26.93
C LEU A 788 17.78 -12.56 25.82
N LEU A 789 17.95 -13.88 25.80
CA LEU A 789 17.28 -14.80 24.88
C LEU A 789 16.30 -15.67 25.67
N ILE A 790 15.09 -15.80 25.15
CA ILE A 790 14.02 -16.64 25.66
C ILE A 790 14.01 -17.95 24.89
N PHE A 791 13.95 -19.06 25.61
CA PHE A 791 13.71 -20.40 25.09
C PHE A 791 12.36 -20.89 25.60
N GLU A 792 11.50 -21.33 24.69
CA GLU A 792 10.17 -21.84 25.01
C GLU A 792 9.85 -23.08 24.15
N PRO A 793 8.97 -24.00 24.61
CA PRO A 793 8.46 -25.06 23.77
C PRO A 793 7.84 -24.50 22.49
N PHE A 794 8.17 -25.09 21.34
CA PHE A 794 7.49 -24.75 20.11
C PHE A 794 6.03 -25.25 20.17
N VAL A 795 5.07 -24.33 20.11
CA VAL A 795 3.63 -24.66 20.13
C VAL A 795 3.20 -25.07 18.72
N GLU A 796 2.77 -26.32 18.57
CA GLU A 796 2.20 -26.77 17.29
C GLU A 796 0.76 -26.29 17.15
N THR A 797 0.52 -25.49 16.10
CA THR A 797 -0.81 -25.00 15.73
C THR A 797 -1.30 -25.67 14.47
N ASP A 798 -2.62 -25.70 14.30
CA ASP A 798 -3.24 -26.13 13.07
C ASP A 798 -2.97 -25.13 11.97
N GLU A 799 -2.46 -25.63 10.85
CA GLU A 799 -2.35 -24.84 9.64
C GLU A 799 -3.69 -24.77 8.93
N ILE A 800 -4.07 -23.56 8.54
CA ILE A 800 -5.23 -23.30 7.71
C ILE A 800 -4.70 -22.91 6.35
N VAL A 801 -5.12 -23.67 5.33
CA VAL A 801 -4.64 -23.52 3.96
C VAL A 801 -5.83 -23.30 3.04
N VAL A 802 -5.71 -22.37 2.10
CA VAL A 802 -6.69 -22.20 1.02
C VAL A 802 -6.31 -23.13 -0.12
N SER A 803 -7.23 -24.02 -0.52
CA SER A 803 -7.04 -24.87 -1.69
C SER A 803 -7.86 -24.36 -2.87
N SER A 804 -7.19 -24.13 -4.01
CA SER A 804 -7.83 -23.99 -5.31
C SER A 804 -8.00 -25.39 -5.93
N LYS A 805 -9.23 -25.91 -6.03
CA LYS A 805 -9.45 -27.09 -6.89
C LYS A 805 -9.57 -26.67 -8.36
N THR A 806 -9.12 -27.57 -9.22
CA THR A 806 -9.03 -27.51 -10.69
C THR A 806 -10.24 -26.88 -11.40
N ALA A 807 -9.96 -26.30 -12.57
CA ALA A 807 -10.73 -25.55 -13.59
C ALA A 807 -12.22 -25.86 -13.89
N THR A 808 -12.92 -26.65 -13.09
CA THR A 808 -14.34 -27.00 -13.29
C THR A 808 -15.23 -26.74 -12.07
N ALA A 809 -14.69 -26.27 -10.94
CA ALA A 809 -15.47 -25.79 -9.80
C ALA A 809 -14.83 -24.53 -9.20
N ASN A 810 -15.42 -23.36 -9.49
CA ASN A 810 -14.98 -22.04 -9.04
C ASN A 810 -15.30 -21.78 -7.55
N SER A 811 -14.86 -22.65 -6.64
CA SER A 811 -14.98 -22.36 -5.20
C SER A 811 -13.70 -22.69 -4.45
N GLN A 812 -13.02 -21.66 -3.95
CA GLN A 812 -11.89 -21.82 -3.04
C GLN A 812 -12.41 -22.36 -1.70
N HIS A 813 -11.81 -23.44 -1.20
CA HIS A 813 -12.21 -24.03 0.08
C HIS A 813 -11.08 -23.91 1.11
N LEU A 814 -11.45 -23.41 2.29
CA LEU A 814 -10.61 -23.47 3.49
C LEU A 814 -10.44 -24.94 3.89
N LEU A 815 -9.20 -25.40 3.89
CA LEU A 815 -8.83 -26.70 4.43
C LEU A 815 -8.26 -26.49 5.82
N TRP A 816 -8.97 -27.02 6.81
CA TRP A 816 -8.52 -27.10 8.19
C TRP A 816 -8.76 -28.52 8.71
N LYS A 817 -7.67 -29.18 9.12
CA LYS A 817 -7.73 -30.57 9.60
C LYS A 817 -8.05 -30.68 11.08
N GLY A 818 -7.84 -29.61 11.85
CA GLY A 818 -8.22 -29.57 13.26
C GLY A 818 -7.46 -30.56 14.15
N HIS A 819 -6.16 -30.78 13.95
CA HIS A 819 -5.40 -31.79 14.71
C HIS A 819 -5.04 -31.32 16.12
N SER A 820 -4.41 -30.15 16.23
CA SER A 820 -4.02 -29.56 17.52
C SER A 820 -5.19 -28.85 18.19
N ARG A 821 -6.18 -28.37 17.40
CA ARG A 821 -7.25 -27.47 17.84
C ARG A 821 -6.75 -26.11 18.33
N TRP A 822 -5.49 -25.78 18.11
CA TRP A 822 -4.90 -24.47 18.42
C TRP A 822 -4.69 -23.71 17.12
N VAL A 823 -5.13 -22.45 17.08
CA VAL A 823 -4.93 -21.54 15.95
C VAL A 823 -4.28 -20.26 16.42
N GLU A 824 -3.42 -19.68 15.60
CA GLU A 824 -2.85 -18.35 15.85
C GLU A 824 -3.90 -17.28 15.52
N VAL A 825 -4.08 -16.33 16.45
CA VAL A 825 -4.95 -15.18 16.28
C VAL A 825 -4.21 -13.90 16.65
N THR A 826 -4.55 -12.84 15.92
CA THR A 826 -4.20 -11.48 16.28
C THR A 826 -5.47 -10.75 16.72
N VAL A 827 -5.41 -9.99 17.81
CA VAL A 827 -6.57 -9.30 18.39
C VAL A 827 -6.20 -7.90 18.84
N GLY A 828 -6.86 -6.89 18.28
CA GLY A 828 -6.81 -5.51 18.75
C GLY A 828 -7.68 -5.32 19.98
N VAL A 829 -7.20 -4.50 20.91
CA VAL A 829 -7.98 -4.04 22.07
C VAL A 829 -8.01 -2.53 22.11
N ILE A 830 -9.15 -1.94 22.45
CA ILE A 830 -9.34 -0.48 22.56
C ILE A 830 -10.13 -0.16 23.83
N GLY A 831 -9.87 0.99 24.46
CA GLY A 831 -10.66 1.46 25.59
C GLY A 831 -9.88 2.21 26.65
N LYS A 832 -10.50 2.40 27.81
CA LYS A 832 -9.89 3.07 28.97
C LYS A 832 -9.28 2.04 29.91
N ARG A 833 -8.36 2.48 30.76
CA ARG A 833 -7.78 1.65 31.81
C ARG A 833 -8.88 0.99 32.66
N GLY A 834 -8.87 -0.34 32.73
CA GLY A 834 -9.87 -1.13 33.46
C GLY A 834 -11.19 -1.37 32.73
N SER A 835 -11.34 -0.84 31.51
CA SER A 835 -12.47 -1.07 30.60
C SER A 835 -11.99 -1.21 29.15
N MET A 836 -11.00 -2.06 28.94
CA MET A 836 -10.54 -2.45 27.60
C MET A 836 -11.53 -3.43 26.95
N HIS A 837 -11.81 -3.20 25.67
CA HIS A 837 -12.68 -4.03 24.85
C HIS A 837 -11.90 -4.68 23.71
N SER A 838 -12.19 -5.95 23.46
CA SER A 838 -11.60 -6.68 22.34
C SER A 838 -12.33 -6.35 21.05
N LEU A 839 -11.59 -6.03 20.00
CA LEU A 839 -12.09 -6.11 18.64
C LEU A 839 -12.23 -7.59 18.23
N SER A 840 -12.86 -7.84 17.09
CA SER A 840 -13.06 -9.17 16.53
C SER A 840 -11.70 -9.80 16.17
N PRO A 841 -11.35 -10.98 16.71
CA PRO A 841 -10.10 -11.66 16.38
C PRO A 841 -9.91 -11.91 14.88
N SER A 842 -8.65 -11.97 14.44
CA SER A 842 -8.28 -12.32 13.07
C SER A 842 -7.43 -13.59 13.08
N ILE A 843 -7.76 -14.55 12.22
CA ILE A 843 -6.92 -15.72 11.96
C ILE A 843 -6.08 -15.46 10.71
N THR A 844 -4.77 -15.65 10.81
CA THR A 844 -3.85 -15.58 9.68
C THR A 844 -3.75 -16.93 8.97
N VAL A 845 -3.97 -16.93 7.66
CA VAL A 845 -3.87 -18.11 6.79
C VAL A 845 -2.55 -18.05 6.02
N LYS A 846 -1.77 -19.14 6.06
CA LYS A 846 -0.55 -19.26 5.27
C LYS A 846 -0.90 -19.61 3.82
N GLU A 847 -0.41 -18.81 2.87
CA GLU A 847 -0.21 -19.28 1.50
C GLU A 847 1.02 -20.19 1.49
N THR A 848 0.95 -21.31 0.76
CA THR A 848 1.89 -22.44 0.82
C THR A 848 3.38 -22.05 0.94
N GLY A 849 4.03 -22.41 2.07
CA GLY A 849 5.45 -22.19 2.36
C GLY A 849 5.72 -22.06 3.87
N ASP A 850 6.88 -22.52 4.35
CA ASP A 850 7.18 -22.58 5.79
C ASP A 850 7.38 -21.20 6.43
N ILE A 851 7.90 -20.20 5.69
CA ILE A 851 8.19 -18.83 6.16
C ILE A 851 8.00 -17.81 5.03
N LEU A 852 7.28 -16.74 5.36
CA LEU A 852 6.98 -15.60 4.48
C LEU A 852 8.25 -14.81 4.10
N SER A 853 8.35 -14.41 2.83
CA SER A 853 9.42 -13.56 2.32
C SER A 853 9.35 -12.14 2.88
N LEU A 854 10.44 -11.39 2.77
CA LEU A 854 10.53 -10.02 3.26
C LEU A 854 9.58 -9.08 2.48
N GLU A 855 9.47 -9.33 1.19
CA GLU A 855 8.60 -8.62 0.24
C GLU A 855 7.13 -8.74 0.64
N GLU A 856 6.70 -9.94 1.04
CA GLU A 856 5.36 -10.19 1.55
C GLU A 856 5.17 -9.50 2.92
N LYS A 857 6.17 -9.54 3.82
CA LYS A 857 6.11 -8.96 5.19
C LYS A 857 5.97 -7.44 5.24
N PHE A 858 6.58 -6.73 4.30
CA PHE A 858 6.62 -5.27 4.29
C PHE A 858 5.61 -4.61 3.34
N GLN A 859 5.03 -5.37 2.40
CA GLN A 859 3.78 -4.99 1.74
C GLN A 859 2.60 -5.32 2.64
N GLY A 860 2.49 -4.60 3.76
CA GLY A 860 1.36 -4.64 4.68
C GLY A 860 0.68 -6.00 4.84
N GLY A 861 1.13 -6.80 5.81
CA GLY A 861 0.43 -7.99 6.29
C GLY A 861 0.48 -9.15 5.31
N THR A 862 1.20 -10.19 5.66
CA THR A 862 1.23 -11.44 4.90
C THR A 862 0.12 -12.39 5.28
N GLY A 863 -0.49 -13.02 4.28
CA GLY A 863 -1.52 -14.03 4.48
C GLY A 863 -2.94 -13.45 4.44
N ILE A 864 -3.89 -14.35 4.22
CA ILE A 864 -5.32 -14.03 4.19
C ILE A 864 -5.75 -13.88 5.65
N ASN A 865 -6.27 -12.70 6.02
CA ASN A 865 -6.73 -12.41 7.37
C ASN A 865 -8.24 -12.63 7.45
N LEU A 866 -8.64 -13.73 8.08
CA LEU A 866 -10.04 -14.09 8.27
C LEU A 866 -10.59 -13.37 9.50
N THR A 867 -11.39 -12.33 9.26
CA THR A 867 -11.92 -11.43 10.30
C THR A 867 -13.42 -11.19 10.08
N PRO A 868 -14.30 -11.54 11.04
CA PRO A 868 -14.03 -12.40 12.18
C PRO A 868 -13.64 -13.83 11.73
N PRO A 869 -13.18 -14.70 12.64
CA PRO A 869 -12.87 -16.08 12.30
C PRO A 869 -14.13 -16.79 11.75
N PRO A 870 -14.02 -17.65 10.71
CA PRO A 870 -15.17 -18.37 10.19
C PRO A 870 -15.77 -19.29 11.25
N VAL A 871 -17.11 -19.40 11.27
CA VAL A 871 -17.85 -20.27 12.21
C VAL A 871 -17.46 -21.75 12.07
N SER A 872 -16.96 -22.16 10.89
CA SER A 872 -16.44 -23.50 10.65
C SER A 872 -15.16 -23.82 11.44
N ILE A 873 -14.42 -22.80 11.87
CA ILE A 873 -13.17 -22.93 12.63
C ILE A 873 -13.43 -22.60 14.10
N MET A 874 -14.06 -21.46 14.37
CA MET A 874 -14.34 -20.98 15.73
C MET A 874 -15.81 -20.60 15.86
N SER A 875 -16.53 -21.28 16.75
CA SER A 875 -17.96 -20.97 16.97
C SER A 875 -18.15 -19.59 17.61
N ASN A 876 -19.32 -18.98 17.45
CA ASN A 876 -19.63 -17.67 18.06
C ASN A 876 -19.49 -17.67 19.59
N GLU A 877 -19.76 -18.80 20.25
CA GLU A 877 -19.60 -18.95 21.69
C GLU A 877 -18.12 -18.97 22.10
N VAL A 878 -17.29 -19.70 21.35
CA VAL A 878 -15.83 -19.73 21.55
C VAL A 878 -15.23 -18.35 21.27
N LEU A 879 -15.66 -17.70 20.20
CA LEU A 879 -15.26 -16.34 19.85
C LEU A 879 -15.55 -15.35 20.98
N GLY A 880 -16.75 -15.42 21.57
CA GLY A 880 -17.13 -14.62 22.73
C GLY A 880 -16.22 -14.86 23.95
N ARG A 881 -15.91 -16.12 24.27
CA ARG A 881 -14.97 -16.46 25.36
C ARG A 881 -13.55 -15.98 25.08
N CYS A 882 -13.09 -16.07 23.84
CA CYS A 882 -11.80 -15.54 23.41
C CYS A 882 -11.75 -14.02 23.65
N LYS A 883 -12.74 -13.25 23.17
CA LYS A 883 -12.84 -11.80 23.40
C LYS A 883 -12.79 -11.46 24.90
N GLN A 884 -13.57 -12.14 25.73
CA GLN A 884 -13.58 -11.93 27.19
C GLN A 884 -12.22 -12.18 27.85
N ARG A 885 -11.49 -13.22 27.42
CA ARG A 885 -10.15 -13.54 27.95
C ARG A 885 -9.11 -12.53 27.49
N ILE A 886 -9.18 -12.06 26.26
CA ILE A 886 -8.34 -10.97 25.73
C ILE A 886 -8.59 -9.68 26.52
N GLU A 887 -9.85 -9.34 26.80
CA GLU A 887 -10.19 -8.20 27.65
C GLU A 887 -9.65 -8.35 29.09
N LEU A 888 -9.74 -9.55 29.67
CA LEU A 888 -9.18 -9.85 30.98
C LEU A 888 -7.66 -9.65 31.01
N ILE A 889 -6.95 -10.13 29.97
CA ILE A 889 -5.50 -9.90 29.81
C ILE A 889 -5.21 -8.40 29.74
N ALA A 890 -5.91 -7.66 28.88
CA ALA A 890 -5.69 -6.24 28.66
C ALA A 890 -5.88 -5.42 29.94
N ASN A 891 -6.96 -5.69 30.68
CA ASN A 891 -7.25 -5.01 31.93
C ASN A 891 -6.26 -5.39 33.05
N THR A 892 -5.80 -6.64 33.09
CA THR A 892 -4.78 -7.10 34.07
C THR A 892 -3.44 -6.42 33.86
N LEU A 893 -3.04 -6.24 32.59
CA LEU A 893 -1.82 -5.52 32.21
C LEU A 893 -1.95 -4.00 32.31
N GLN A 894 -3.13 -3.49 32.69
CA GLN A 894 -3.44 -2.07 32.80
C GLN A 894 -3.24 -1.32 31.47
N LEU A 895 -3.56 -1.97 30.35
CA LEU A 895 -3.58 -1.33 29.05
C LEU A 895 -4.66 -0.25 28.99
N GLU A 896 -4.44 0.75 28.14
CA GLU A 896 -5.39 1.82 27.85
C GLU A 896 -5.09 2.41 26.46
N GLY A 897 -6.07 3.10 25.87
CA GLY A 897 -6.01 3.57 24.49
C GLY A 897 -6.20 2.40 23.53
N PHE A 898 -5.11 1.83 23.05
CA PHE A 898 -5.11 0.71 22.13
C PHE A 898 -3.88 -0.20 22.32
N SER A 899 -4.00 -1.45 21.88
CA SER A 899 -2.89 -2.42 21.82
C SER A 899 -3.26 -3.56 20.87
N ARG A 900 -2.27 -4.33 20.42
CA ARG A 900 -2.47 -5.57 19.65
C ARG A 900 -1.90 -6.74 20.45
N MET A 901 -2.66 -7.82 20.54
CA MET A 901 -2.21 -9.06 21.15
C MET A 901 -2.13 -10.15 20.09
N ASP A 902 -1.03 -10.88 20.12
CA ASP A 902 -0.86 -12.09 19.33
C ASP A 902 -0.92 -13.29 20.30
N ALA A 903 -1.76 -14.26 19.98
CA ALA A 903 -2.07 -15.37 20.88
C ALA A 903 -2.40 -16.65 20.10
N PHE A 904 -2.20 -17.80 20.75
CA PHE A 904 -2.81 -19.05 20.30
C PHE A 904 -4.15 -19.25 21.01
N VAL A 905 -5.18 -19.65 20.27
CA VAL A 905 -6.51 -19.91 20.82
C VAL A 905 -6.92 -21.34 20.56
N ASN A 906 -7.39 -22.02 21.60
CA ASN A 906 -8.03 -23.30 21.45
C ASN A 906 -9.45 -23.12 20.91
N VAL A 907 -9.74 -23.68 19.74
CA VAL A 907 -11.02 -23.48 19.04
C VAL A 907 -12.23 -24.15 19.69
N ASP A 908 -12.02 -25.00 20.71
CA ASP A 908 -13.09 -25.71 21.42
C ASP A 908 -13.35 -25.10 22.80
N SER A 909 -12.29 -24.82 23.57
CA SER A 909 -12.37 -24.25 24.92
C SER A 909 -12.35 -22.72 24.93
N GLY A 910 -11.85 -22.10 23.86
CA GLY A 910 -11.57 -20.67 23.76
C GLY A 910 -10.39 -20.22 24.62
N GLU A 911 -9.62 -21.14 25.20
CA GLU A 911 -8.46 -20.81 26.04
C GLU A 911 -7.45 -20.03 25.22
N VAL A 912 -6.84 -19.03 25.85
CA VAL A 912 -5.93 -18.10 25.19
C VAL A 912 -4.54 -18.32 25.77
N LEU A 913 -3.58 -18.68 24.92
CA LEU A 913 -2.17 -18.79 25.23
C LEU A 913 -1.44 -17.58 24.64
N VAL A 914 -1.01 -16.65 25.49
CA VAL A 914 -0.46 -15.35 25.06
C VAL A 914 0.94 -15.52 24.48
N ILE A 915 1.15 -15.01 23.26
CA ILE A 915 2.46 -14.97 22.59
C ILE A 915 3.16 -13.66 22.94
N GLU A 916 2.48 -12.54 22.68
CA GLU A 916 3.00 -11.19 22.90
C GLU A 916 1.88 -10.13 22.96
N VAL A 917 2.23 -8.99 23.54
CA VAL A 917 1.35 -7.81 23.66
C VAL A 917 2.14 -6.60 23.15
N ASN A 918 1.68 -6.01 22.06
CA ASN A 918 2.31 -4.86 21.41
C ASN A 918 1.59 -3.58 21.84
N THR A 919 2.31 -2.66 22.46
CA THR A 919 1.70 -1.45 23.06
C THR A 919 1.56 -0.31 22.07
N VAL A 920 2.39 -0.27 21.03
CA VAL A 920 2.22 0.63 19.88
C VAL A 920 2.27 -0.23 18.61
N PRO A 921 1.21 -0.99 18.29
CA PRO A 921 1.20 -1.82 17.10
C PRO A 921 1.26 -0.99 15.81
N GLY A 922 1.79 -1.60 14.73
CA GLY A 922 1.78 -0.99 13.39
C GLY A 922 0.38 -0.59 12.92
N MET A 923 0.23 0.66 12.48
CA MET A 923 -1.01 1.29 12.03
C MET A 923 -0.95 1.68 10.55
N THR A 924 -0.33 0.85 9.73
CA THR A 924 -0.31 1.02 8.28
C THR A 924 -1.73 0.93 7.68
N PRO A 925 -1.98 1.42 6.45
CA PRO A 925 -3.32 1.42 5.84
C PRO A 925 -3.99 0.04 5.71
N SER A 926 -3.22 -1.05 5.67
CA SER A 926 -3.72 -2.45 5.63
C SER A 926 -3.53 -3.21 6.95
N THR A 927 -3.30 -2.49 8.06
CA THR A 927 -3.16 -3.11 9.37
C THR A 927 -4.40 -3.93 9.73
N VAL A 928 -4.18 -5.08 10.36
CA VAL A 928 -5.25 -5.97 10.83
C VAL A 928 -6.23 -5.24 11.75
N LEU A 929 -5.79 -4.22 12.50
CA LEU A 929 -6.67 -3.45 13.39
C LEU A 929 -7.79 -2.75 12.61
N ILE A 930 -7.52 -2.26 11.38
CA ILE A 930 -8.56 -1.65 10.53
C ILE A 930 -9.55 -2.73 10.07
N HIS A 931 -9.10 -3.93 9.72
CA HIS A 931 -10.01 -5.03 9.37
C HIS A 931 -10.92 -5.40 10.53
N GLN A 932 -10.38 -5.43 11.75
CA GLN A 932 -11.13 -5.76 12.96
C GLN A 932 -12.13 -4.66 13.30
N ALA A 933 -11.73 -3.40 13.20
CA ALA A 933 -12.61 -2.24 13.39
C ALA A 933 -13.77 -2.22 12.36
N LEU A 934 -13.50 -2.55 11.10
CA LEU A 934 -14.51 -2.68 10.04
C LEU A 934 -15.43 -3.91 10.20
N ALA A 935 -14.99 -4.93 10.96
CA ALA A 935 -15.79 -6.11 11.25
C ALA A 935 -16.76 -5.92 12.44
N GLU A 936 -16.56 -4.88 13.26
CA GLU A 936 -17.48 -4.53 14.35
C GLU A 936 -18.84 -4.05 13.83
N GLN A 937 -19.83 -3.98 14.73
CA GLN A 937 -21.19 -3.54 14.41
C GLN A 937 -21.62 -2.41 15.36
N PRO A 938 -21.81 -1.17 14.86
CA PRO A 938 -21.56 -0.72 13.48
C PRO A 938 -20.05 -0.72 13.11
N PRO A 939 -19.70 -0.81 11.81
CA PRO A 939 -18.31 -0.82 11.37
C PRO A 939 -17.64 0.53 11.63
N MET A 940 -16.41 0.50 12.12
CA MET A 940 -15.61 1.70 12.41
C MET A 940 -14.57 1.91 11.30
N TYR A 941 -14.84 2.89 10.43
CA TYR A 941 -13.95 3.24 9.32
C TYR A 941 -12.69 3.98 9.80
N PRO A 942 -11.58 3.98 9.02
CA PRO A 942 -10.28 4.52 9.45
C PRO A 942 -10.32 5.90 10.10
N HIS A 943 -10.99 6.89 9.50
CA HIS A 943 -11.14 8.23 10.08
C HIS A 943 -11.73 8.18 11.50
N GLN A 944 -12.82 7.42 11.69
CA GLN A 944 -13.47 7.27 13.00
C GLN A 944 -12.64 6.43 13.97
N PHE A 945 -11.93 5.41 13.48
CA PHE A 945 -11.05 4.57 14.28
C PHE A 945 -9.94 5.40 14.92
N PHE A 946 -9.15 6.13 14.11
CA PHE A 946 -8.09 6.98 14.63
C PHE A 946 -8.61 8.12 15.49
N ARG A 947 -9.77 8.70 15.15
CA ARG A 947 -10.43 9.70 16.00
C ARG A 947 -10.76 9.15 17.38
N SER A 948 -11.33 7.95 17.45
CA SER A 948 -11.67 7.30 18.73
C SER A 948 -10.41 7.06 19.59
N LEU A 949 -9.28 6.68 18.98
CA LEU A 949 -8.02 6.51 19.69
C LEU A 949 -7.46 7.83 20.25
N LEU A 950 -7.62 8.93 19.50
CA LEU A 950 -7.23 10.27 19.94
C LEU A 950 -8.15 10.79 21.07
N ASP A 951 -9.45 10.55 20.97
CA ASP A 951 -10.40 10.96 22.02
C ASP A 951 -10.09 10.22 23.34
N LEU A 952 -9.77 8.92 23.27
CA LEU A 952 -9.30 8.16 24.44
C LEU A 952 -8.01 8.72 25.04
N ALA A 953 -7.09 9.23 24.22
CA ALA A 953 -5.86 9.89 24.67
C ALA A 953 -6.17 11.21 25.40
N SER A 954 -7.11 11.99 24.85
CA SER A 954 -7.50 13.30 25.39
C SER A 954 -8.27 13.18 26.70
N GLU A 955 -9.00 12.08 26.90
CA GLU A 955 -9.73 11.77 28.12
C GLU A 955 -8.86 11.11 29.22
N ARG A 956 -7.56 10.96 28.98
CA ARG A 956 -6.63 10.36 29.94
C ARG A 956 -6.51 11.22 31.19
N VAL A 957 -6.60 10.57 32.35
CA VAL A 957 -6.27 11.18 33.63
C VAL A 957 -4.78 10.94 33.88
N LEU A 958 -3.99 12.02 33.86
CA LEU A 958 -2.55 12.02 34.10
C LEU A 958 -2.21 12.18 35.58
#